data_AF-A0A960XV80-F1
#
_entry.id   AF-A0A960XV80-F1
#
_cell.length_a   1.000
_cell.length_b   1.000
_cell.length_c   1.000
_cell.angle_alpha   90.00
_cell.angle_beta   90.00
_cell.angle_gamma   90.00
#
_symmetry.space_group_name_H-M   'P 1'
#
loop_
_entity.id
_entity.type
_entity.pdbx_description
1 polymer ?
#
loop_
_entity_poly.entity_id
_entity_poly.type
_entity_poly.pdbx_seq_one_letter_code
_entity_poly.pdbx_strand_id
1 'polypeptide(L)'
;CREPLSNDPRPYPDFFREDERKVARAFTEKVRDNLLLPALKQSLLVDKDSQKSLYLMGLLYASHDNKLGELVSGNVTAWAIRSGLPASLLHSYVGMAEHPWSEELSQDSLKAVDTLAPRSQVEDWEAFFKDLKSLSQEEVITRNVLKSVQDGASKLLEASSRLEKDELTDQILVGLESVPHSNVHALFDPHLQVLEWVDANRSEIKGLLTLVQETQERRFPVSQFDLAQLALELEKLAKANAEPESGRDFTISYRDHVETYRGKEWKDTVANSTVTWLLDEFLADKKGPRPDLLFPKTESNLPRLAWSGNTDGSPLFLGSAQVDGRYTKKAYDGYVAPTILRLSMALEQVPMAEKDKARIEGFLTQTVDAYATAYRDAYREMYTAYGTQADSENRLKVLLMQMQNPKECPLDDLLQMVSVNTDFTSETNPILRRMQDRTREFGFTHRLSRRDGGKWTGAAPFMDIIHNMEGDLLGRRAPSRKQDPIEEGLSAVGRLSYSIVREDPDSYWKQVTAWLDREGVPEYYREPFMEPLHRLLDVGLADLSGTIEKTWENRLRPSVAPLFQKFPFNPGSSSEVTVAELTKVLGPDSQFWKDVAAFTQPFCASHGRCQDSIDVKGHSLELPGQMACVLQSLTTIRDSLWDDKGQPRPLMVSVRPVDSKAQSKPLDSESFGYLSAGTNAIYAFSDTPGWHELSLEWWKSEGATVGMTVVDNIGQSKSHRRMDVPRSPFSFLRLLQQASSHDGSVWTWELPEEQSAGARTSQELPFEVQGRMLELFESDCLKKESR
;
A
#
# COMPACT_ATOMS: atom_id res chain seq x y z
N CYS A 1 30.28 -4.36 -103.85
CA CYS A 1 29.18 -5.04 -104.59
C CYS A 1 27.87 -4.84 -103.85
N ARG A 2 26.95 -4.12 -104.51
CA ARG A 2 25.53 -3.87 -104.19
C ARG A 2 25.21 -2.85 -103.08
N GLU A 3 25.03 -1.62 -103.55
CA GLU A 3 24.15 -0.58 -102.99
C GLU A 3 22.68 -1.03 -102.98
N PRO A 4 21.82 -0.47 -102.11
CA PRO A 4 20.38 -0.65 -102.19
C PRO A 4 19.75 0.36 -103.17
N LEU A 5 18.87 -0.19 -103.99
CA LEU A 5 18.12 0.45 -105.06
C LEU A 5 17.17 1.53 -104.52
N SER A 6 17.25 2.71 -105.12
CA SER A 6 16.17 3.69 -105.21
C SER A 6 14.93 3.00 -105.79
N ASN A 7 13.90 2.82 -104.96
CA ASN A 7 12.57 2.39 -105.38
C ASN A 7 11.73 3.65 -105.66
N ASP A 8 11.83 4.17 -106.87
CA ASP A 8 10.76 4.97 -107.48
C ASP A 8 10.08 4.13 -108.55
N PRO A 9 8.85 3.61 -108.31
CA PRO A 9 8.12 2.91 -109.33
C PRO A 9 6.76 3.59 -109.58
N ARG A 10 6.71 4.63 -110.42
CA ARG A 10 5.52 4.87 -111.26
C ARG A 10 5.88 5.42 -112.64
N PRO A 11 6.02 4.56 -113.66
CA PRO A 11 5.97 4.95 -115.06
C PRO A 11 4.53 4.80 -115.58
N TYR A 12 3.58 5.52 -115.00
CA TYR A 12 2.23 5.67 -115.56
C TYR A 12 1.91 7.17 -115.68
N PRO A 13 1.48 7.67 -116.85
CA PRO A 13 1.05 9.06 -117.01
C PRO A 13 -0.20 9.33 -116.15
N ASP A 14 -0.26 10.50 -115.53
CA ASP A 14 -1.27 11.02 -114.57
C ASP A 14 -2.72 11.11 -115.12
N PHE A 15 -3.28 10.05 -115.71
CA PHE A 15 -4.61 10.09 -116.33
C PHE A 15 -5.79 10.05 -115.33
N PHE A 16 -5.60 9.57 -114.09
CA PHE A 16 -6.70 9.31 -113.13
C PHE A 16 -6.66 10.14 -111.83
N ARG A 17 -5.84 11.21 -111.76
CA ARG A 17 -5.69 12.01 -110.52
C ARG A 17 -7.01 12.53 -109.95
N GLU A 18 -7.99 12.89 -110.78
CA GLU A 18 -9.29 13.36 -110.29
C GLU A 18 -10.15 12.25 -109.69
N ASP A 19 -10.13 11.04 -110.28
CA ASP A 19 -10.94 9.93 -109.81
C ASP A 19 -10.33 9.27 -108.56
N GLU A 20 -9.01 9.20 -108.47
CA GLU A 20 -8.31 8.79 -107.24
C GLU A 20 -8.58 9.76 -106.09
N ARG A 21 -8.58 11.07 -106.34
CA ARG A 21 -8.94 12.09 -105.33
C ARG A 21 -10.41 11.99 -104.89
N LYS A 22 -11.34 11.74 -105.81
CA LYS A 22 -12.76 11.51 -105.46
C LYS A 22 -12.93 10.28 -104.58
N VAL A 23 -12.22 9.19 -104.86
CA VAL A 23 -12.26 7.97 -104.05
C VAL A 23 -11.62 8.19 -102.68
N ALA A 24 -10.46 8.84 -102.60
CA ALA A 24 -9.78 9.17 -101.35
C ALA A 24 -10.65 10.09 -100.45
N ARG A 25 -11.31 11.09 -101.05
CA ARG A 25 -12.24 11.97 -100.34
C ARG A 25 -13.47 11.22 -99.83
N ALA A 26 -14.13 10.44 -100.68
CA ALA A 26 -15.30 9.66 -100.28
C ALA A 26 -14.97 8.60 -99.22
N PHE A 27 -13.78 8.01 -99.26
CA PHE A 27 -13.30 7.08 -98.25
C PHE A 27 -13.05 7.77 -96.91
N THR A 28 -12.30 8.89 -96.91
CA THR A 28 -11.96 9.62 -95.69
C THR A 28 -13.19 10.22 -95.01
N GLU A 29 -14.14 10.78 -95.76
CA GLU A 29 -15.44 11.25 -95.26
C GLU A 29 -16.26 10.11 -94.64
N LYS A 30 -16.35 8.95 -95.30
CA LYS A 30 -17.07 7.80 -94.73
C LYS A 30 -16.45 7.25 -93.46
N VAL A 31 -15.12 7.21 -93.37
CA VAL A 31 -14.41 6.77 -92.14
C VAL A 31 -14.65 7.78 -91.02
N ARG A 32 -14.61 9.07 -91.34
CA ARG A 32 -14.91 10.19 -90.45
C ARG A 32 -16.32 10.09 -89.85
N ASP A 33 -17.34 10.00 -90.70
CA ASP A 33 -18.74 10.07 -90.29
C ASP A 33 -19.24 8.79 -89.63
N ASN A 34 -18.80 7.62 -90.12
CA ASN A 34 -19.35 6.33 -89.68
C ASN A 34 -18.50 5.63 -88.63
N LEU A 35 -17.23 6.02 -88.44
CA LEU A 35 -16.33 5.37 -87.48
C LEU A 35 -15.75 6.37 -86.48
N LEU A 36 -15.03 7.41 -86.93
CA LEU A 36 -14.26 8.27 -86.02
C LEU A 36 -15.16 9.15 -85.14
N LEU A 37 -16.13 9.86 -85.72
CA LEU A 37 -17.06 10.69 -84.94
C LEU A 37 -17.93 9.86 -83.98
N PRO A 38 -18.56 8.74 -84.39
CA PRO A 38 -19.32 7.90 -83.48
C PRO A 38 -18.45 7.32 -82.36
N ALA A 39 -17.24 6.85 -82.67
CA ALA A 39 -16.32 6.31 -81.67
C ALA A 39 -15.85 7.41 -80.69
N LEU A 40 -15.57 8.61 -81.18
CA LEU A 40 -15.19 9.75 -80.34
C LEU A 40 -16.34 10.16 -79.42
N LYS A 41 -17.57 10.25 -79.94
CA LYS A 41 -18.77 10.54 -79.12
C LYS A 41 -19.03 9.46 -78.08
N GLN A 42 -18.91 8.19 -78.45
CA GLN A 42 -19.04 7.07 -77.52
C GLN A 42 -17.97 7.14 -76.43
N SER A 43 -16.72 7.42 -76.80
CA SER A 43 -15.60 7.54 -75.86
C SER A 43 -15.75 8.71 -74.90
N LEU A 44 -16.24 9.87 -75.38
CA LEU A 44 -16.45 11.08 -74.57
C LEU A 44 -17.70 11.01 -73.69
N LEU A 45 -18.82 10.49 -74.20
CA LEU A 45 -20.13 10.56 -73.53
C LEU A 45 -20.49 9.32 -72.71
N VAL A 46 -20.00 8.14 -73.10
CA VAL A 46 -20.41 6.86 -72.52
C VAL A 46 -19.25 6.17 -71.82
N ASP A 47 -18.14 5.93 -72.54
CA ASP A 47 -16.99 5.19 -71.98
C ASP A 47 -16.18 6.07 -70.99
N LYS A 48 -16.22 7.40 -71.17
CA LYS A 48 -15.45 8.39 -70.41
C LYS A 48 -13.93 8.13 -70.41
N ASP A 49 -13.40 7.56 -71.50
CA ASP A 49 -11.98 7.26 -71.65
C ASP A 49 -11.27 8.44 -72.35
N SER A 50 -10.59 9.27 -71.55
CA SER A 50 -9.91 10.48 -72.04
C SER A 50 -8.75 10.19 -72.97
N GLN A 51 -7.99 9.12 -72.72
CA GLN A 51 -6.87 8.72 -73.57
C GLN A 51 -7.38 8.24 -74.93
N LYS A 52 -8.36 7.34 -74.94
CA LYS A 52 -8.99 6.89 -76.19
C LYS A 52 -9.61 8.05 -76.97
N SER A 53 -10.26 8.97 -76.26
CA SER A 53 -10.85 10.18 -76.86
C SER A 53 -9.79 11.09 -77.50
N LEU A 54 -8.67 11.31 -76.81
CA LEU A 54 -7.55 12.09 -77.34
C LEU A 54 -6.93 11.45 -78.58
N TYR A 55 -6.74 10.13 -78.59
CA TYR A 55 -6.21 9.41 -79.76
C TYR A 55 -7.17 9.43 -80.95
N LEU A 56 -8.47 9.29 -80.70
CA LEU A 56 -9.52 9.40 -81.72
C LEU A 56 -9.62 10.83 -82.26
N MET A 57 -9.43 11.84 -81.42
CA MET A 57 -9.39 13.24 -81.83
C MET A 57 -8.12 13.56 -82.64
N GLY A 58 -6.95 13.09 -82.18
CA GLY A 58 -5.69 13.15 -82.93
C GLY A 58 -5.82 12.53 -84.32
N LEU A 59 -6.52 11.41 -84.42
CA LEU A 59 -6.82 10.75 -85.69
C LEU A 59 -7.83 11.53 -86.54
N LEU A 60 -8.86 12.12 -85.93
CA LEU A 60 -9.86 12.93 -86.64
C LEU A 60 -9.21 14.10 -87.41
N TYR A 61 -8.26 14.77 -86.77
CA TYR A 61 -7.53 15.92 -87.33
C TYR A 61 -6.22 15.55 -88.06
N ALA A 62 -5.87 14.27 -88.17
CA ALA A 62 -4.70 13.83 -88.93
C ALA A 62 -4.92 13.95 -90.45
N SER A 63 -3.93 14.47 -91.16
CA SER A 63 -3.81 14.47 -92.63
C SER A 63 -2.42 13.99 -93.04
N HIS A 64 -2.27 13.48 -94.26
CA HIS A 64 -1.00 12.92 -94.74
C HIS A 64 0.20 13.89 -94.69
N ASP A 65 -0.07 15.20 -94.61
CA ASP A 65 0.90 16.30 -94.67
C ASP A 65 1.07 17.07 -93.35
N ASN A 66 0.36 16.68 -92.27
CA ASN A 66 0.45 17.36 -90.98
C ASN A 66 1.15 16.52 -89.91
N LYS A 67 1.53 17.17 -88.81
CA LYS A 67 2.29 16.53 -87.74
C LYS A 67 1.55 15.37 -87.09
N LEU A 68 0.22 15.48 -86.98
CA LEU A 68 -0.62 14.39 -86.46
C LEU A 68 -0.62 13.17 -87.38
N GLY A 69 -0.64 13.35 -88.70
CA GLY A 69 -0.54 12.25 -89.65
C GLY A 69 0.83 11.56 -89.63
N GLU A 70 1.92 12.31 -89.48
CA GLU A 70 3.25 11.74 -89.23
C GLU A 70 3.28 10.91 -87.94
N LEU A 71 2.70 11.45 -86.87
CA LEU A 71 2.66 10.80 -85.55
C LEU A 71 1.85 9.50 -85.58
N VAL A 72 0.67 9.51 -86.19
CA VAL A 72 -0.17 8.31 -86.35
C VAL A 72 0.56 7.29 -87.22
N SER A 73 1.17 7.71 -88.34
CA SER A 73 1.87 6.82 -89.27
C SER A 73 3.14 6.20 -88.68
N GLY A 74 3.85 6.93 -87.83
CA GLY A 74 5.03 6.44 -87.11
C GLY A 74 4.71 5.44 -86.00
N ASN A 75 3.44 5.39 -85.54
CA ASN A 75 3.04 4.66 -84.34
C ASN A 75 1.70 3.94 -84.50
N VAL A 76 1.37 3.49 -85.72
CA VAL A 76 0.06 2.91 -86.08
C VAL A 76 -0.40 1.81 -85.12
N THR A 77 0.52 0.97 -84.62
CA THR A 77 0.20 -0.09 -83.66
C THR A 77 -0.32 0.46 -82.33
N ALA A 78 0.29 1.53 -81.81
CA ALA A 78 -0.14 2.16 -80.56
C ALA A 78 -1.53 2.82 -80.73
N TRP A 79 -1.73 3.52 -81.85
CA TRP A 79 -3.03 4.10 -82.17
C TRP A 79 -4.12 3.04 -82.38
N ALA A 80 -3.80 1.92 -83.03
CA ALA A 80 -4.75 0.82 -83.24
C ALA A 80 -5.22 0.22 -81.91
N ILE A 81 -4.29 -0.03 -80.98
CA ILE A 81 -4.59 -0.56 -79.65
C ILE A 81 -5.47 0.43 -78.86
N ARG A 82 -5.14 1.72 -78.88
CA ARG A 82 -5.82 2.74 -78.06
C ARG A 82 -7.17 3.18 -78.63
N SER A 83 -7.27 3.36 -79.95
CA SER A 83 -8.53 3.74 -80.62
C SER A 83 -9.49 2.56 -80.79
N GLY A 84 -8.99 1.33 -80.72
CA GLY A 84 -9.76 0.11 -81.02
C GLY A 84 -9.99 -0.11 -82.52
N LEU A 85 -9.27 0.62 -83.40
CA LEU A 85 -9.40 0.54 -84.85
C LEU A 85 -8.27 -0.31 -85.46
N PRO A 86 -8.53 -1.05 -86.56
CA PRO A 86 -7.49 -1.85 -87.22
C PRO A 86 -6.33 -0.99 -87.76
N ALA A 87 -5.09 -1.42 -87.53
CA ALA A 87 -3.88 -0.73 -88.02
C ALA A 87 -3.89 -0.46 -89.54
N SER A 88 -4.41 -1.40 -90.33
CA SER A 88 -4.55 -1.24 -91.78
C SER A 88 -5.50 -0.10 -92.16
N LEU A 89 -6.60 0.08 -91.41
CA LEU A 89 -7.55 1.16 -91.63
C LEU A 89 -6.92 2.51 -91.31
N LEU A 90 -6.17 2.61 -90.21
CA LEU A 90 -5.49 3.83 -89.81
C LEU A 90 -4.46 4.27 -90.85
N HIS A 91 -3.65 3.34 -91.35
CA HIS A 91 -2.65 3.63 -92.38
C HIS A 91 -3.29 4.11 -93.69
N SER A 92 -4.37 3.45 -94.15
CA SER A 92 -5.11 3.88 -95.33
C SER A 92 -5.83 5.22 -95.13
N TYR A 93 -6.39 5.46 -93.94
CA TYR A 93 -7.09 6.70 -93.63
C TYR A 93 -6.13 7.90 -93.62
N VAL A 94 -5.03 7.84 -92.87
CA VAL A 94 -4.07 8.94 -92.79
C VAL A 94 -3.40 9.18 -94.15
N GLY A 95 -3.04 8.11 -94.88
CA GLY A 95 -2.43 8.23 -96.20
C GLY A 95 -3.34 8.82 -97.29
N MET A 96 -4.67 8.77 -97.10
CA MET A 96 -5.66 9.32 -98.03
C MET A 96 -6.27 10.66 -97.57
N ALA A 97 -6.07 11.05 -96.31
CA ALA A 97 -6.61 12.29 -95.76
C ALA A 97 -5.83 13.51 -96.29
N GLU A 98 -6.39 14.18 -97.30
CA GLU A 98 -5.79 15.39 -97.90
C GLU A 98 -5.80 16.60 -96.95
N HIS A 99 -6.85 16.75 -96.15
CA HIS A 99 -7.01 17.88 -95.23
C HIS A 99 -7.51 17.40 -93.86
N PRO A 100 -7.15 18.08 -92.76
CA PRO A 100 -7.73 17.85 -91.44
C PRO A 100 -9.26 18.02 -91.46
N TRP A 101 -9.92 17.50 -90.43
CA TRP A 101 -11.33 17.80 -90.20
C TRP A 101 -11.54 19.31 -90.03
N SER A 102 -12.54 19.89 -90.71
CA SER A 102 -12.74 21.34 -90.80
C SER A 102 -13.87 21.90 -89.94
N GLU A 103 -14.72 21.07 -89.35
CA GLU A 103 -15.80 21.52 -88.45
C GLU A 103 -15.35 21.53 -86.98
N GLU A 104 -15.91 22.44 -86.19
CA GLU A 104 -15.74 22.43 -84.74
C GLU A 104 -16.70 21.43 -84.08
N LEU A 105 -16.19 20.67 -83.11
CA LEU A 105 -17.03 19.84 -82.26
C LEU A 105 -17.99 20.73 -81.44
N SER A 106 -19.29 20.48 -81.55
CA SER A 106 -20.34 21.34 -80.97
C SER A 106 -20.33 21.37 -79.44
N GLN A 107 -20.70 22.52 -78.85
CA GLN A 107 -20.79 22.74 -77.39
C GLN A 107 -21.73 21.80 -76.63
N ASP A 108 -22.71 21.19 -77.29
CA ASP A 108 -23.57 20.18 -76.66
C ASP A 108 -22.87 18.83 -76.47
N SER A 109 -21.84 18.54 -77.27
CA SER A 109 -20.96 17.38 -77.06
C SER A 109 -19.93 17.64 -75.94
N LEU A 110 -19.74 18.90 -75.53
CA LEU A 110 -18.70 19.39 -74.60
C LEU A 110 -19.14 19.36 -73.13
N LYS A 111 -20.44 19.38 -72.81
CA LYS A 111 -20.95 19.52 -71.43
C LYS A 111 -20.95 18.25 -70.56
N ALA A 112 -20.55 17.11 -71.11
CA ALA A 112 -20.66 15.80 -70.43
C ALA A 112 -19.34 15.27 -69.84
N VAL A 113 -18.22 15.98 -70.02
CA VAL A 113 -16.90 15.58 -69.50
C VAL A 113 -16.75 16.03 -68.04
N ASP A 114 -17.61 15.54 -67.15
CA ASP A 114 -17.61 15.92 -65.73
C ASP A 114 -17.22 14.75 -64.82
N THR A 115 -16.25 13.91 -65.23
CA THR A 115 -15.59 12.94 -64.34
C THR A 115 -14.45 12.26 -65.09
N LEU A 116 -13.33 12.98 -65.20
CA LEU A 116 -12.02 12.33 -65.33
C LEU A 116 -11.73 11.61 -64.00
N ALA A 117 -10.95 10.53 -64.04
CA ALA A 117 -10.66 9.68 -62.87
C ALA A 117 -10.30 10.51 -61.61
N PRO A 118 -10.60 10.03 -60.39
CA PRO A 118 -10.46 10.78 -59.13
C PRO A 118 -9.00 11.08 -58.68
N ARG A 119 -8.06 11.23 -59.63
CA ARG A 119 -6.67 11.70 -59.42
C ARG A 119 -6.15 12.58 -60.57
N SER A 120 -7.05 13.08 -61.42
CA SER A 120 -6.74 13.97 -62.55
C SER A 120 -7.21 15.41 -62.31
N GLN A 121 -7.38 15.79 -61.04
CA GLN A 121 -7.64 17.16 -60.59
C GLN A 121 -6.49 17.63 -59.70
N VAL A 122 -6.03 18.88 -59.86
CA VAL A 122 -4.93 19.46 -59.07
C VAL A 122 -5.30 19.49 -57.58
N GLU A 123 -6.59 19.65 -57.31
CA GLU A 123 -7.20 19.77 -55.98
C GLU A 123 -6.97 18.53 -55.11
N ASP A 124 -6.89 17.32 -55.69
CA ASP A 124 -6.60 16.08 -54.95
C ASP A 124 -5.14 16.00 -54.51
N TRP A 125 -4.21 16.52 -55.32
CA TRP A 125 -2.79 16.61 -54.98
C TRP A 125 -2.57 17.68 -53.92
N GLU A 126 -3.19 18.84 -54.09
CA GLU A 126 -3.16 19.95 -53.15
C GLU A 126 -3.70 19.53 -51.77
N ALA A 127 -4.82 18.79 -51.72
CA ALA A 127 -5.37 18.26 -50.48
C ALA A 127 -4.38 17.34 -49.75
N PHE A 128 -3.77 16.38 -50.46
CA PHE A 128 -2.78 15.48 -49.87
C PHE A 128 -1.56 16.24 -49.31
N PHE A 129 -1.02 17.18 -50.08
CA PHE A 129 0.16 17.92 -49.66
C PHE A 129 -0.15 18.90 -48.51
N LYS A 130 -1.33 19.52 -48.51
CA LYS A 130 -1.81 20.33 -47.37
C LYS A 130 -1.94 19.49 -46.10
N ASP A 131 -2.50 18.29 -46.20
CA ASP A 131 -2.58 17.35 -45.08
C ASP A 131 -1.18 16.94 -44.60
N LEU A 132 -0.28 16.61 -45.53
CA LEU A 132 1.11 16.26 -45.21
C LEU A 132 1.85 17.39 -44.48
N LYS A 133 1.66 18.64 -44.91
CA LYS A 133 2.24 19.82 -44.28
C LYS A 133 1.70 20.06 -42.88
N SER A 134 0.39 19.88 -42.70
CA SER A 134 -0.25 19.96 -41.38
C SER A 134 0.34 18.90 -40.47
N LEU A 135 0.47 17.66 -40.95
CA LEU A 135 1.03 16.54 -40.18
C LEU A 135 2.51 16.73 -39.85
N SER A 136 3.32 17.28 -40.76
CA SER A 136 4.75 17.57 -40.48
C SER A 136 4.97 18.71 -39.48
N GLN A 137 3.91 19.44 -39.13
CA GLN A 137 3.92 20.46 -38.08
C GLN A 137 3.34 19.96 -36.75
N GLU A 138 2.76 18.76 -36.73
CA GLU A 138 2.34 18.12 -35.49
C GLU A 138 3.55 17.62 -34.70
N GLU A 139 3.45 17.59 -33.36
CA GLU A 139 4.52 17.02 -32.54
C GLU A 139 4.62 15.50 -32.69
N VAL A 140 3.47 14.82 -32.85
CA VAL A 140 3.35 13.36 -32.91
C VAL A 140 2.14 12.96 -33.78
N ILE A 141 2.34 11.97 -34.65
CA ILE A 141 1.29 11.32 -35.45
C ILE A 141 1.03 9.89 -34.96
N THR A 142 -0.14 9.33 -35.28
CA THR A 142 -0.47 7.92 -34.96
C THR A 142 0.00 6.98 -36.07
N ARG A 143 0.19 5.69 -35.75
CA ARG A 143 0.56 4.68 -36.76
C ARG A 143 -0.48 4.53 -37.88
N ASN A 144 -1.76 4.66 -37.55
CA ASN A 144 -2.83 4.62 -38.55
C ASN A 144 -2.76 5.82 -39.51
N VAL A 145 -2.42 6.99 -38.98
CA VAL A 145 -2.19 8.20 -39.79
C VAL A 145 -0.96 8.02 -40.68
N LEU A 146 0.18 7.58 -40.13
CA LEU A 146 1.38 7.30 -40.94
C LEU A 146 1.07 6.35 -42.09
N LYS A 147 0.41 5.22 -41.81
CA LYS A 147 0.02 4.25 -42.83
C LYS A 147 -0.93 4.85 -43.89
N SER A 148 -1.91 5.64 -43.46
CA SER A 148 -2.84 6.33 -44.38
C SER A 148 -2.10 7.27 -45.33
N VAL A 149 -1.13 8.03 -44.81
CA VAL A 149 -0.31 8.95 -45.61
C VAL A 149 0.62 8.18 -46.55
N GLN A 150 1.20 7.06 -46.12
CA GLN A 150 2.00 6.17 -46.97
C GLN A 150 1.21 5.53 -48.12
N ASP A 151 -0.02 5.09 -47.82
CA ASP A 151 -0.94 4.56 -48.83
C ASP A 151 -1.32 5.66 -49.83
N GLY A 152 -1.55 6.89 -49.35
CA GLY A 152 -1.77 8.07 -50.18
C GLY A 152 -0.57 8.40 -51.07
N ALA A 153 0.64 8.39 -50.50
CA ALA A 153 1.87 8.65 -51.23
C ALA A 153 2.12 7.60 -52.32
N SER A 154 1.93 6.31 -52.01
CA SER A 154 2.08 5.21 -52.97
C SER A 154 1.11 5.36 -54.15
N LYS A 155 -0.14 5.72 -53.84
CA LYS A 155 -1.21 5.97 -54.81
C LYS A 155 -0.90 7.15 -55.76
N LEU A 156 -0.30 8.22 -55.24
CA LEU A 156 0.11 9.39 -56.05
C LEU A 156 1.39 9.10 -56.85
N LEU A 157 2.32 8.32 -56.30
CA LEU A 157 3.54 7.92 -56.99
C LEU A 157 3.25 6.99 -58.18
N GLU A 158 2.27 6.09 -58.04
CA GLU A 158 1.71 5.32 -59.16
C GLU A 158 1.04 6.22 -60.21
N ALA A 159 0.29 7.24 -59.79
CA ALA A 159 -0.36 8.18 -60.70
C ALA A 159 0.66 9.00 -61.50
N SER A 160 1.66 9.56 -60.83
CA SER A 160 2.79 10.26 -61.46
C SER A 160 3.51 9.36 -62.47
N SER A 161 3.83 8.11 -62.09
CA SER A 161 4.51 7.16 -62.98
C SER A 161 3.69 6.76 -64.22
N ARG A 162 2.36 6.83 -64.16
CA ARG A 162 1.48 6.60 -65.32
C ARG A 162 1.46 7.79 -66.27
N LEU A 163 1.49 9.01 -65.73
CA LEU A 163 1.63 10.25 -66.52
C LEU A 163 3.00 10.32 -67.23
N GLU A 164 4.07 9.85 -66.58
CA GLU A 164 5.43 9.83 -67.16
C GLU A 164 5.58 8.93 -68.40
N LYS A 165 4.71 7.94 -68.60
CA LYS A 165 4.88 6.90 -69.64
C LYS A 165 4.17 7.20 -70.96
N ASP A 166 3.58 8.37 -71.12
CA ASP A 166 2.73 8.68 -72.25
C ASP A 166 3.30 9.82 -73.13
N GLU A 167 4.58 9.71 -73.51
CA GLU A 167 5.29 10.64 -74.41
C GLU A 167 4.54 10.89 -75.74
N LEU A 168 3.74 9.91 -76.16
CA LEU A 168 2.87 9.98 -77.32
C LEU A 168 1.69 10.95 -77.12
N THR A 169 1.16 11.02 -75.90
CA THR A 169 0.03 11.88 -75.52
C THR A 169 0.43 13.35 -75.59
N ASP A 170 1.64 13.71 -75.14
CA ASP A 170 2.18 15.06 -75.28
C ASP A 170 2.38 15.45 -76.75
N GLN A 171 2.91 14.54 -77.57
CA GLN A 171 3.08 14.77 -79.00
C GLN A 171 1.73 14.93 -79.73
N ILE A 172 0.70 14.17 -79.32
CA ILE A 172 -0.67 14.31 -79.85
C ILE A 172 -1.25 15.67 -79.49
N LEU A 173 -1.07 16.14 -78.25
CA LEU A 173 -1.56 17.43 -77.78
C LEU A 173 -0.93 18.59 -78.54
N VAL A 174 0.41 18.62 -78.63
CA VAL A 174 1.14 19.61 -79.44
C VAL A 174 0.70 19.56 -80.91
N GLY A 175 0.49 18.36 -81.44
CA GLY A 175 -0.01 18.17 -82.79
C GLY A 175 -1.41 18.75 -83.00
N LEU A 176 -2.31 18.59 -82.03
CA LEU A 176 -3.68 19.10 -82.09
C LEU A 176 -3.78 20.62 -81.87
N GLU A 177 -2.90 21.21 -81.06
CA GLU A 177 -2.78 22.67 -80.90
C GLU A 177 -2.39 23.36 -82.21
N SER A 178 -1.61 22.68 -83.05
CA SER A 178 -1.19 23.20 -84.35
C SER A 178 -2.28 23.19 -85.43
N VAL A 179 -3.45 22.59 -85.17
CA VAL A 179 -4.57 22.49 -86.13
C VAL A 179 -5.67 23.51 -85.79
N PRO A 180 -6.04 24.41 -86.72
CA PRO A 180 -7.18 25.30 -86.54
C PRO A 180 -8.47 24.50 -86.34
N HIS A 181 -9.30 24.86 -85.35
CA HIS A 181 -10.61 24.25 -85.03
C HIS A 181 -10.60 22.94 -84.20
N SER A 182 -9.46 22.53 -83.63
CA SER A 182 -9.39 21.32 -82.79
C SER A 182 -10.06 21.45 -81.42
N ASN A 183 -10.21 22.68 -80.89
CA ASN A 183 -10.83 23.00 -79.60
C ASN A 183 -10.33 22.13 -78.40
N VAL A 184 -9.07 21.69 -78.45
CA VAL A 184 -8.49 20.73 -77.48
C VAL A 184 -8.53 21.24 -76.04
N HIS A 185 -8.17 22.50 -75.84
CA HIS A 185 -8.22 23.12 -74.52
C HIS A 185 -9.65 23.14 -73.95
N ALA A 186 -10.69 23.37 -74.76
CA ALA A 186 -12.07 23.34 -74.28
C ALA A 186 -12.54 21.95 -73.81
N LEU A 187 -11.90 20.87 -74.30
CA LEU A 187 -12.24 19.47 -73.97
C LEU A 187 -11.40 18.87 -72.85
N PHE A 188 -10.15 19.30 -72.71
CA PHE A 188 -9.16 18.63 -71.85
C PHE A 188 -8.42 19.58 -70.88
N ASP A 189 -8.80 20.86 -70.77
CA ASP A 189 -8.11 21.87 -69.93
C ASP A 189 -7.76 21.39 -68.51
N PRO A 190 -8.69 20.77 -67.74
CA PRO A 190 -8.39 20.36 -66.37
C PRO A 190 -7.31 19.28 -66.29
N HIS A 191 -7.26 18.39 -67.29
CA HIS A 191 -6.27 17.31 -67.36
C HIS A 191 -4.91 17.81 -67.84
N LEU A 192 -4.91 18.75 -68.78
CA LEU A 192 -3.72 19.41 -69.30
C LEU A 192 -3.01 20.21 -68.21
N GLN A 193 -3.77 20.97 -67.42
CA GLN A 193 -3.24 21.71 -66.27
C GLN A 193 -2.56 20.78 -65.25
N VAL A 194 -3.11 19.59 -64.99
CA VAL A 194 -2.49 18.61 -64.09
C VAL A 194 -1.23 18.00 -64.69
N LEU A 195 -1.25 17.64 -65.97
CA LEU A 195 -0.07 17.10 -66.67
C LEU A 195 1.10 18.08 -66.66
N GLU A 196 0.85 19.33 -67.08
CA GLU A 196 1.86 20.39 -67.11
C GLU A 196 2.39 20.70 -65.70
N TRP A 197 1.51 20.72 -64.70
CA TRP A 197 1.88 20.98 -63.31
C TRP A 197 2.72 19.85 -62.69
N VAL A 198 2.31 18.58 -62.87
CA VAL A 198 3.07 17.42 -62.38
C VAL A 198 4.43 17.36 -63.06
N ASP A 199 4.51 17.67 -64.36
CA ASP A 199 5.78 17.69 -65.08
C ASP A 199 6.70 18.81 -64.60
N ALA A 200 6.17 20.02 -64.41
CA ALA A 200 6.92 21.16 -63.88
C ALA A 200 7.48 20.92 -62.46
N ASN A 201 6.81 20.09 -61.65
CA ASN A 201 7.20 19.78 -60.26
C ASN A 201 7.77 18.36 -60.09
N ARG A 202 8.10 17.67 -61.19
CA ARG A 202 8.36 16.23 -61.24
C ARG A 202 9.36 15.71 -60.20
N SER A 203 10.56 16.32 -60.14
CA SER A 203 11.62 15.87 -59.22
C SER A 203 11.26 16.07 -57.75
N GLU A 204 10.52 17.14 -57.46
CA GLU A 204 10.17 17.52 -56.10
C GLU A 204 9.02 16.66 -55.57
N ILE A 205 7.97 16.47 -56.36
CA ILE A 205 6.85 15.57 -56.04
C ILE A 205 7.36 14.15 -55.83
N LYS A 206 8.15 13.61 -56.77
CA LYS A 206 8.68 12.25 -56.67
C LYS A 206 9.57 12.08 -55.44
N GLY A 207 10.43 13.05 -55.16
CA GLY A 207 11.31 13.04 -53.99
C GLY A 207 10.54 13.04 -52.67
N LEU A 208 9.54 13.92 -52.53
CA LEU A 208 8.72 14.03 -51.32
C LEU A 208 7.87 12.78 -51.09
N LEU A 209 7.21 12.26 -52.13
CA LEU A 209 6.39 11.05 -52.02
C LEU A 209 7.24 9.82 -51.70
N THR A 210 8.44 9.72 -52.27
CA THR A 210 9.39 8.63 -51.96
C THR A 210 9.84 8.72 -50.51
N LEU A 211 10.20 9.91 -50.01
CA LEU A 211 10.57 10.12 -48.60
C LEU A 211 9.46 9.61 -47.65
N VAL A 212 8.21 9.98 -47.91
CA VAL A 212 7.07 9.56 -47.10
C VAL A 212 6.84 8.04 -47.19
N GLN A 213 6.92 7.47 -48.38
CA GLN A 213 6.73 6.04 -48.61
C GLN A 213 7.82 5.18 -47.94
N GLU A 214 9.09 5.59 -48.02
CA GLU A 214 10.23 4.86 -47.47
C GLU A 214 10.39 5.01 -45.95
N THR A 215 9.59 5.88 -45.33
CA THR A 215 9.57 6.06 -43.88
C THR A 215 9.17 4.76 -43.18
N GLN A 216 10.06 4.14 -42.40
CA GLN A 216 9.77 2.83 -41.80
C GLN A 216 8.95 2.93 -40.50
N GLU A 217 7.86 2.15 -40.38
CA GLU A 217 7.21 1.86 -39.09
C GLU A 217 8.13 0.92 -38.27
N ARG A 218 8.76 1.43 -37.21
CA ARG A 218 9.52 0.59 -36.28
C ARG A 218 8.58 -0.07 -35.26
N ARG A 219 8.73 -1.38 -35.08
CA ARG A 219 8.06 -2.14 -34.03
C ARG A 219 9.06 -2.68 -33.03
N PHE A 220 8.70 -2.64 -31.76
CA PHE A 220 9.59 -3.03 -30.67
C PHE A 220 9.02 -4.23 -29.92
N PRO A 221 9.84 -5.24 -29.58
CA PRO A 221 9.40 -6.38 -28.77
C PRO A 221 9.29 -6.00 -27.28
N VAL A 222 8.43 -5.03 -26.95
CA VAL A 222 8.31 -4.43 -25.60
C VAL A 222 8.01 -5.44 -24.49
N SER A 223 7.38 -6.58 -24.81
CA SER A 223 7.13 -7.68 -23.86
C SER A 223 8.42 -8.25 -23.28
N GLN A 224 9.51 -8.20 -24.06
CA GLN A 224 10.82 -8.67 -23.64
C GLN A 224 11.60 -7.62 -22.84
N PHE A 225 11.25 -6.33 -22.98
CA PHE A 225 12.00 -5.23 -22.37
C PHE A 225 11.83 -5.17 -20.84
N ASP A 226 12.95 -4.95 -20.16
CA ASP A 226 13.04 -4.33 -18.83
C ASP A 226 13.41 -2.85 -18.99
N LEU A 227 13.62 -2.12 -17.89
CA LEU A 227 13.96 -0.70 -17.97
C LEU A 227 15.35 -0.44 -18.57
N ALA A 228 16.30 -1.36 -18.40
CA ALA A 228 17.63 -1.23 -18.98
C ALA A 228 17.60 -1.39 -20.51
N GLN A 229 16.78 -2.33 -21.02
CA GLN A 229 16.53 -2.49 -22.45
C GLN A 229 15.77 -1.31 -23.04
N LEU A 230 14.78 -0.76 -22.31
CA LEU A 230 14.09 0.45 -22.75
C LEU A 230 15.07 1.63 -22.89
N ALA A 231 15.95 1.83 -21.91
CA ALA A 231 16.98 2.88 -21.97
C ALA A 231 17.91 2.69 -23.18
N LEU A 232 18.34 1.45 -23.44
CA LEU A 232 19.18 1.14 -24.59
C LEU A 232 18.50 1.47 -25.93
N GLU A 233 17.21 1.14 -26.09
CA GLU A 233 16.46 1.46 -27.31
C GLU A 233 16.23 2.96 -27.47
N LEU A 234 15.93 3.68 -26.39
CA LEU A 234 15.81 5.14 -26.42
C LEU A 234 17.14 5.82 -26.80
N GLU A 235 18.27 5.33 -26.31
CA GLU A 235 19.59 5.83 -26.72
C GLU A 235 19.87 5.59 -28.21
N LYS A 236 19.45 4.44 -28.76
CA LYS A 236 19.57 4.17 -30.20
C LYS A 236 18.72 5.14 -31.01
N LEU A 237 17.51 5.46 -30.55
CA LEU A 237 16.63 6.45 -31.18
C LEU A 237 17.21 7.86 -31.09
N ALA A 238 17.72 8.26 -29.93
CA ALA A 238 18.38 9.56 -29.74
C ALA A 238 19.58 9.73 -30.68
N LYS A 239 20.43 8.71 -30.81
CA LYS A 239 21.57 8.72 -31.73
C LYS A 239 21.13 8.83 -33.19
N ALA A 240 20.12 8.06 -33.60
CA ALA A 240 19.59 8.11 -34.96
C ALA A 240 19.01 9.50 -35.30
N ASN A 241 18.44 10.20 -34.33
CA ASN A 241 17.88 11.55 -34.52
C ASN A 241 18.95 12.66 -34.48
N ALA A 242 20.08 12.42 -33.80
CA ALA A 242 21.16 13.40 -33.67
C ALA A 242 22.08 13.48 -34.91
N GLU A 243 22.06 12.46 -35.78
CA GLU A 243 22.81 12.51 -37.04
C GLU A 243 22.19 13.56 -37.98
N PRO A 244 22.97 14.56 -38.46
CA PRO A 244 22.46 15.58 -39.37
C PRO A 244 22.27 14.98 -40.76
N GLU A 245 21.20 14.22 -40.95
CA GLU A 245 20.72 13.99 -42.30
C GLU A 245 20.23 15.31 -42.85
N SER A 246 20.88 15.79 -43.90
CA SER A 246 20.45 16.95 -44.67
C SER A 246 19.14 16.57 -45.36
N GLY A 247 18.01 16.75 -44.67
CA GLY A 247 16.70 16.63 -45.27
C GLY A 247 16.63 17.58 -46.46
N ARG A 248 16.51 17.06 -47.68
CA ARG A 248 16.25 17.88 -48.85
C ARG A 248 14.93 18.61 -48.65
N ASP A 249 14.92 19.90 -48.90
CA ASP A 249 13.69 20.68 -48.98
C ASP A 249 13.08 20.49 -50.37
N PHE A 250 11.77 20.23 -50.41
CA PHE A 250 11.03 20.03 -51.64
C PHE A 250 10.14 21.24 -51.89
N THR A 251 10.30 21.91 -53.02
CA THR A 251 9.54 23.13 -53.34
C THR A 251 8.57 22.85 -54.49
N ILE A 252 7.28 22.94 -54.20
CA ILE A 252 6.19 22.64 -55.14
C ILE A 252 5.44 23.94 -55.43
N SER A 253 5.31 24.29 -56.71
CA SER A 253 4.60 25.48 -57.18
C SER A 253 3.18 25.13 -57.62
N TYR A 254 2.16 25.75 -57.05
CA TYR A 254 0.74 25.57 -57.37
C TYR A 254 0.17 26.86 -57.94
N ARG A 255 -0.28 26.91 -59.21
CA ARG A 255 -0.91 28.10 -59.83
C ARG A 255 -0.21 29.42 -59.42
N ASP A 256 -0.73 30.14 -58.41
CA ASP A 256 -0.23 31.43 -57.90
C ASP A 256 0.62 31.38 -56.60
N HIS A 257 0.90 30.20 -56.04
CA HIS A 257 1.62 30.05 -54.77
C HIS A 257 2.74 28.99 -54.84
N VAL A 258 3.79 29.18 -54.05
CA VAL A 258 4.91 28.24 -53.94
C VAL A 258 4.99 27.77 -52.50
N GLU A 259 5.02 26.45 -52.30
CA GLU A 259 5.15 25.85 -50.99
C GLU A 259 6.43 25.05 -50.86
N THR A 260 7.11 25.20 -49.73
CA THR A 260 8.30 24.42 -49.39
C THR A 260 7.96 23.42 -48.28
N TYR A 261 8.31 22.17 -48.54
CA TYR A 261 8.16 21.03 -47.64
C TYR A 261 9.54 20.63 -47.14
N ARG A 262 9.77 20.77 -45.84
CA ARG A 262 11.07 20.43 -45.26
C ARG A 262 11.12 18.95 -44.93
N GLY A 263 11.95 18.19 -45.64
CA GLY A 263 12.12 16.75 -45.36
C GLY A 263 12.57 16.49 -43.91
N LYS A 264 13.28 17.45 -43.31
CA LYS A 264 13.65 17.40 -41.89
C LYS A 264 12.44 17.44 -40.95
N GLU A 265 11.47 18.33 -41.18
CA GLU A 265 10.27 18.45 -40.32
C GLU A 265 9.45 17.16 -40.30
N TRP A 266 9.31 16.50 -41.46
CA TRP A 266 8.67 15.18 -41.55
C TRP A 266 9.43 14.09 -40.78
N LYS A 267 10.76 14.01 -40.96
CA LYS A 267 11.60 13.04 -40.25
C LYS A 267 11.56 13.26 -38.74
N ASP A 268 11.64 14.51 -38.30
CA ASP A 268 11.56 14.88 -36.88
C ASP A 268 10.19 14.46 -36.30
N THR A 269 9.09 14.74 -37.01
CA THR A 269 7.74 14.32 -36.59
C THR A 269 7.63 12.81 -36.42
N VAL A 270 8.13 12.03 -37.39
CA VAL A 270 8.10 10.56 -37.33
C VAL A 270 9.00 10.03 -36.23
N ALA A 271 10.15 10.65 -36.01
CA ALA A 271 11.07 10.30 -34.94
C ALA A 271 10.43 10.49 -33.55
N ASN A 272 9.79 11.65 -33.31
CA ASN A 272 9.03 11.94 -32.08
C ASN A 272 7.90 10.94 -31.88
N SER A 273 7.20 10.62 -32.97
CA SER A 273 6.10 9.65 -32.95
C SER A 273 6.58 8.25 -32.60
N THR A 274 7.74 7.84 -33.13
CA THR A 274 8.35 6.53 -32.85
C THR A 274 8.69 6.36 -31.37
N VAL A 275 9.24 7.41 -30.74
CA VAL A 275 9.52 7.44 -29.30
C VAL A 275 8.21 7.30 -28.50
N THR A 276 7.19 8.06 -28.87
CA THR A 276 5.88 8.03 -28.20
C THR A 276 5.23 6.64 -28.31
N TRP A 277 5.25 6.03 -29.49
CA TRP A 277 4.71 4.69 -29.70
C TRP A 277 5.45 3.62 -28.88
N LEU A 278 6.79 3.69 -28.80
CA LEU A 278 7.58 2.78 -27.98
C LEU A 278 7.17 2.86 -26.50
N LEU A 279 7.03 4.08 -25.98
CA LEU A 279 6.62 4.29 -24.58
C LEU A 279 5.18 3.85 -24.33
N ASP A 280 4.26 4.12 -25.25
CA ASP A 280 2.87 3.66 -25.15
C ASP A 280 2.77 2.14 -25.14
N GLU A 281 3.45 1.48 -26.07
CA GLU A 281 3.50 0.02 -26.12
C GLU A 281 4.12 -0.57 -24.86
N PHE A 282 5.22 0.03 -24.36
CA PHE A 282 5.87 -0.42 -23.13
C PHE A 282 4.95 -0.27 -21.91
N LEU A 283 4.36 0.91 -21.72
CA LEU A 283 3.49 1.19 -20.57
C LEU A 283 2.20 0.36 -20.60
N ALA A 284 1.63 0.12 -21.79
CA ALA A 284 0.47 -0.75 -21.95
C ALA A 284 0.81 -2.22 -21.63
N ASP A 285 1.97 -2.71 -22.03
CA ASP A 285 2.42 -4.09 -21.77
C ASP A 285 2.68 -4.36 -20.28
N LYS A 286 3.35 -3.45 -19.56
CA LYS A 286 3.78 -3.71 -18.18
C LYS A 286 2.67 -3.71 -17.15
N LYS A 287 1.47 -3.22 -17.49
CA LYS A 287 0.27 -3.17 -16.63
C LYS A 287 0.52 -2.52 -15.25
N GLY A 288 1.46 -1.59 -15.16
CA GLY A 288 1.77 -0.83 -13.94
C GLY A 288 3.20 -0.99 -13.41
N PRO A 289 3.57 -0.18 -12.41
CA PRO A 289 4.91 -0.14 -11.83
C PRO A 289 5.20 -1.41 -11.03
N ARG A 290 6.36 -2.03 -11.27
CA ARG A 290 6.77 -3.24 -10.54
C ARG A 290 8.30 -3.30 -10.32
N PRO A 291 8.76 -3.70 -9.12
CA PRO A 291 10.20 -3.71 -8.80
C PRO A 291 11.06 -4.61 -9.69
N ASP A 292 10.51 -5.67 -10.27
CA ASP A 292 11.21 -6.60 -11.15
C ASP A 292 11.70 -5.94 -12.46
N LEU A 293 11.08 -4.83 -12.87
CA LEU A 293 11.46 -4.10 -14.08
C LEU A 293 12.82 -3.39 -13.96
N LEU A 294 13.31 -3.19 -12.74
CA LEU A 294 14.61 -2.56 -12.47
C LEU A 294 15.79 -3.53 -12.61
N PHE A 295 15.51 -4.83 -12.77
CA PHE A 295 16.52 -5.88 -12.85
C PHE A 295 16.48 -6.53 -14.23
N PRO A 296 17.66 -6.83 -14.82
CA PRO A 296 17.72 -7.60 -16.05
C PRO A 296 17.09 -8.98 -15.87
N LYS A 297 16.30 -9.44 -16.84
CA LYS A 297 15.69 -10.78 -16.78
C LYS A 297 16.71 -11.94 -16.68
N THR A 298 17.96 -11.70 -17.07
CA THR A 298 19.06 -12.66 -16.99
C THR A 298 19.63 -12.83 -15.58
N GLU A 299 19.38 -11.90 -14.66
CA GLU A 299 19.95 -11.83 -13.31
C GLU A 299 18.96 -12.33 -12.25
N SER A 300 18.47 -13.57 -12.43
CA SER A 300 17.45 -14.16 -11.55
C SER A 300 17.97 -14.70 -10.23
N ASN A 301 19.30 -14.80 -10.04
CA ASN A 301 19.92 -15.43 -8.86
C ASN A 301 20.94 -14.51 -8.17
N LEU A 302 20.49 -13.34 -7.73
CA LEU A 302 21.28 -12.53 -6.79
C LEU A 302 21.34 -13.25 -5.43
N PRO A 303 22.54 -13.40 -4.82
CA PRO A 303 22.69 -14.13 -3.57
C PRO A 303 21.92 -13.43 -2.46
N ARG A 304 21.15 -14.20 -1.69
CA ARG A 304 20.43 -13.69 -0.53
C ARG A 304 21.42 -13.30 0.57
N LEU A 305 21.10 -12.22 1.27
CA LEU A 305 21.81 -11.82 2.48
C LEU A 305 21.13 -12.49 3.67
N ALA A 306 21.88 -13.30 4.42
CA ALA A 306 21.37 -14.00 5.59
C ALA A 306 22.02 -13.46 6.86
N TRP A 307 21.22 -13.22 7.88
CA TRP A 307 21.65 -12.90 9.24
C TRP A 307 21.16 -13.98 10.20
N SER A 308 22.01 -14.35 11.16
CA SER A 308 21.69 -15.31 12.22
C SER A 308 22.21 -14.78 13.54
N GLY A 309 21.37 -14.79 14.58
CA GLY A 309 21.79 -14.48 15.94
C GLY A 309 22.70 -15.57 16.53
N ASN A 310 22.52 -16.82 16.13
CA ASN A 310 23.27 -17.96 16.65
C ASN A 310 24.45 -18.30 15.72
N THR A 311 25.59 -17.65 15.94
CA THR A 311 26.81 -17.81 15.11
C THR A 311 27.79 -18.85 15.67
N ASP A 312 27.72 -19.16 16.98
CA ASP A 312 28.66 -20.02 17.70
C ASP A 312 28.03 -21.33 18.24
N GLY A 313 26.75 -21.56 17.97
CA GLY A 313 26.01 -22.72 18.49
C GLY A 313 25.43 -22.50 19.89
N SER A 314 25.67 -21.35 20.52
CA SER A 314 25.04 -21.00 21.80
C SER A 314 23.61 -20.47 21.57
N PRO A 315 22.59 -21.04 22.23
CA PRO A 315 21.20 -20.63 22.04
C PRO A 315 20.85 -19.37 22.85
N LEU A 316 21.82 -18.48 23.11
CA LEU A 316 21.61 -17.25 23.88
C LEU A 316 21.09 -16.10 23.02
N PHE A 317 21.46 -16.09 21.75
CA PHE A 317 20.94 -15.16 20.76
C PHE A 317 20.02 -15.91 19.80
N LEU A 318 18.84 -15.35 19.61
CA LEU A 318 17.76 -15.92 18.79
C LEU A 318 17.55 -15.07 17.55
N GLY A 319 16.87 -15.68 16.58
CA GLY A 319 16.52 -15.00 15.34
C GLY A 319 17.37 -15.40 14.16
N SER A 320 16.71 -15.45 13.01
CA SER A 320 17.36 -15.55 11.71
C SER A 320 16.49 -14.84 10.70
N ALA A 321 17.12 -14.13 9.78
CA ALA A 321 16.41 -13.42 8.74
C ALA A 321 17.16 -13.54 7.41
N GLN A 322 16.40 -13.47 6.32
CA GLN A 322 16.95 -13.46 4.97
C GLN A 322 16.37 -12.29 4.20
N VAL A 323 17.26 -11.50 3.61
CA VAL A 323 16.92 -10.44 2.67
C VAL A 323 17.19 -10.97 1.26
N ASP A 324 16.19 -10.85 0.39
CA ASP A 324 16.34 -11.17 -1.04
C ASP A 324 17.52 -10.37 -1.62
N GLY A 325 18.36 -11.02 -2.43
CA GLY A 325 19.57 -10.41 -2.98
C GLY A 325 19.31 -9.13 -3.79
N ARG A 326 18.09 -8.97 -4.33
CA ARG A 326 17.64 -7.75 -5.00
C ARG A 326 17.59 -6.54 -4.06
N TYR A 327 17.36 -6.73 -2.77
CA TYR A 327 17.28 -5.67 -1.77
C TYR A 327 18.60 -5.50 -1.02
N THR A 328 19.71 -5.51 -1.75
CA THR A 328 21.04 -5.23 -1.19
C THR A 328 21.60 -3.96 -1.82
N LYS A 329 22.48 -3.25 -1.09
CA LYS A 329 23.09 -2.04 -1.64
C LYS A 329 23.92 -2.33 -2.89
N LYS A 330 24.60 -3.49 -2.91
CA LYS A 330 25.30 -3.98 -4.09
C LYS A 330 24.39 -4.13 -5.31
N ALA A 331 23.17 -4.66 -5.13
CA ALA A 331 22.21 -4.79 -6.22
C ALA A 331 21.63 -3.44 -6.66
N TYR A 332 21.38 -2.53 -5.71
CA TYR A 332 20.98 -1.16 -6.02
C TYR A 332 22.04 -0.43 -6.85
N ASP A 333 23.29 -0.41 -6.37
CA ASP A 333 24.42 0.27 -7.01
C ASP A 333 24.76 -0.36 -8.38
N GLY A 334 24.59 -1.69 -8.51
CA GLY A 334 24.91 -2.44 -9.73
C GLY A 334 23.84 -2.37 -10.83
N TYR A 335 22.56 -2.31 -10.47
CA TYR A 335 21.46 -2.44 -11.43
C TYR A 335 20.48 -1.27 -11.38
N VAL A 336 19.98 -0.90 -10.20
CA VAL A 336 18.88 0.06 -10.07
C VAL A 336 19.31 1.48 -10.38
N ALA A 337 20.30 2.01 -9.65
CA ALA A 337 20.76 3.39 -9.84
C ALA A 337 21.29 3.65 -11.26
N PRO A 338 22.17 2.80 -11.84
CA PRO A 338 22.64 3.00 -13.20
C PRO A 338 21.52 2.96 -14.23
N THR A 339 20.52 2.07 -14.07
CA THR A 339 19.40 1.97 -15.00
C THR A 339 18.54 3.24 -14.99
N ILE A 340 18.22 3.77 -13.82
CA ILE A 340 17.43 5.00 -13.71
C ILE A 340 18.20 6.20 -14.25
N LEU A 341 19.48 6.35 -13.88
CA LEU A 341 20.30 7.46 -14.40
C LEU A 341 20.42 7.41 -15.93
N ARG A 342 20.67 6.23 -16.49
CA ARG A 342 20.77 6.01 -17.93
C ARG A 342 19.45 6.32 -18.63
N LEU A 343 18.33 5.87 -18.07
CA LEU A 343 17.02 6.13 -18.64
C LEU A 343 16.65 7.61 -18.57
N SER A 344 16.92 8.30 -17.45
CA SER A 344 16.72 9.76 -17.34
C SER A 344 17.54 10.50 -18.40
N MET A 345 18.82 10.15 -18.60
CA MET A 345 19.64 10.75 -19.65
C MET A 345 19.10 10.47 -21.06
N ALA A 346 18.65 9.24 -21.33
CA ALA A 346 18.08 8.88 -22.63
C ALA A 346 16.79 9.66 -22.92
N LEU A 347 15.94 9.84 -21.90
CA LEU A 347 14.70 10.62 -21.99
C LEU A 347 14.96 12.12 -22.25
N GLU A 348 16.07 12.68 -21.76
CA GLU A 348 16.46 14.07 -22.06
C GLU A 348 17.00 14.26 -23.49
N GLN A 349 17.49 13.19 -24.12
CA GLN A 349 18.09 13.23 -25.46
C GLN A 349 17.11 12.92 -26.59
N VAL A 350 15.97 12.28 -26.28
CA VAL A 350 14.93 12.01 -27.28
C VAL A 350 13.95 13.17 -27.38
N PRO A 351 13.50 13.53 -28.59
CA PRO A 351 12.47 14.54 -28.75
C PRO A 351 11.11 13.95 -28.37
N MET A 352 10.44 14.58 -27.39
CA MET A 352 9.20 14.08 -26.79
C MET A 352 8.37 15.24 -26.23
N ALA A 353 7.04 15.11 -26.29
CA ALA A 353 6.14 16.04 -25.63
C ALA A 353 6.29 15.97 -24.09
N GLU A 354 6.22 17.12 -23.41
CA GLU A 354 6.35 17.23 -21.95
C GLU A 354 5.34 16.35 -21.19
N LYS A 355 4.15 16.14 -21.76
CA LYS A 355 3.12 15.26 -21.19
C LYS A 355 3.58 13.80 -21.12
N ASP A 356 4.23 13.30 -22.17
CA ASP A 356 4.70 11.92 -22.23
C ASP A 356 5.93 11.73 -21.36
N LYS A 357 6.80 12.75 -21.28
CA LYS A 357 7.92 12.81 -20.34
C LYS A 357 7.43 12.71 -18.89
N ALA A 358 6.45 13.52 -18.51
CA ALA A 358 5.85 13.47 -17.19
C ALA A 358 5.20 12.11 -16.88
N ARG A 359 4.57 11.48 -17.88
CA ARG A 359 3.96 10.15 -17.72
C ARG A 359 4.98 9.06 -17.47
N ILE A 360 6.08 9.01 -18.23
CA ILE A 360 7.14 8.01 -18.00
C ILE A 360 7.89 8.28 -16.70
N GLU A 361 8.20 9.54 -16.37
CA GLU A 361 8.81 9.90 -15.09
C GLU A 361 7.92 9.50 -13.90
N GLY A 362 6.60 9.68 -14.01
CA GLY A 362 5.63 9.22 -13.02
C GLY A 362 5.66 7.70 -12.84
N PHE A 363 5.71 6.94 -13.95
CA PHE A 363 5.84 5.48 -13.92
C PHE A 363 7.14 5.02 -13.26
N LEU A 364 8.27 5.67 -13.57
CA LEU A 364 9.57 5.38 -12.96
C LEU A 364 9.58 5.69 -11.47
N THR A 365 9.02 6.84 -11.09
CA THR A 365 8.90 7.26 -9.69
C THR A 365 8.11 6.23 -8.88
N GLN A 366 6.97 5.77 -9.39
CA GLN A 366 6.18 4.74 -8.72
C GLN A 366 6.90 3.39 -8.65
N THR A 367 7.64 3.03 -9.70
CA THR A 367 8.42 1.78 -9.74
C THR A 367 9.54 1.78 -8.69
N VAL A 368 10.29 2.89 -8.61
CA VAL A 368 11.35 3.04 -7.60
C VAL A 368 10.76 3.15 -6.19
N ASP A 369 9.62 3.82 -5.99
CA ASP A 369 8.98 3.88 -4.67
C ASP A 369 8.48 2.50 -4.20
N ALA A 370 7.92 1.69 -5.10
CA ALA A 370 7.53 0.32 -4.80
C ALA A 370 8.76 -0.54 -4.43
N TYR A 371 9.85 -0.40 -5.17
CA TYR A 371 11.12 -1.07 -4.86
C TYR A 371 11.69 -0.61 -3.50
N ALA A 372 11.73 0.70 -3.24
CA ALA A 372 12.21 1.29 -2.00
C ALA A 372 11.40 0.85 -0.77
N THR A 373 10.08 0.71 -0.93
CA THR A 373 9.18 0.21 0.11
C THR A 373 9.49 -1.25 0.44
N ALA A 374 9.57 -2.12 -0.57
CA ALA A 374 9.93 -3.53 -0.38
C ALA A 374 11.34 -3.69 0.22
N TYR A 375 12.29 -2.84 -0.21
CA TYR A 375 13.64 -2.78 0.34
C TYR A 375 13.60 -2.47 1.84
N ARG A 376 12.92 -1.39 2.23
CA ARG A 376 12.76 -0.98 3.63
C ARG A 376 12.14 -2.09 4.47
N ASP A 377 11.06 -2.71 3.98
CA ASP A 377 10.33 -3.73 4.71
C ASP A 377 11.19 -4.98 4.97
N ALA A 378 12.03 -5.37 4.02
CA ALA A 378 12.99 -6.47 4.21
C ALA A 378 13.98 -6.21 5.37
N TYR A 379 14.47 -4.97 5.52
CA TYR A 379 15.37 -4.62 6.63
C TYR A 379 14.64 -4.40 7.96
N ARG A 380 13.36 -3.99 7.94
CA ARG A 380 12.52 -3.99 9.14
C ARG A 380 12.36 -5.39 9.69
N GLU A 381 11.99 -6.34 8.83
CA GLU A 381 11.83 -7.74 9.19
C GLU A 381 13.15 -8.32 9.75
N MET A 382 14.28 -8.06 9.06
CA MET A 382 15.60 -8.47 9.54
C MET A 382 15.93 -7.90 10.91
N TYR A 383 15.66 -6.62 11.15
CA TYR A 383 15.92 -5.98 12.44
C TYR A 383 15.08 -6.58 13.57
N THR A 384 13.79 -6.80 13.33
CA THR A 384 12.86 -7.36 14.32
C THR A 384 13.06 -8.84 14.60
N ALA A 385 13.87 -9.55 13.80
CA ALA A 385 14.17 -10.95 14.03
C ALA A 385 15.09 -11.15 15.25
N TYR A 386 15.80 -10.11 15.70
CA TYR A 386 16.71 -10.20 16.84
C TYR A 386 15.98 -10.50 18.14
N GLY A 387 16.50 -11.45 18.90
CA GLY A 387 16.06 -11.72 20.26
C GLY A 387 17.17 -12.35 21.09
N THR A 388 16.95 -12.45 22.39
CA THR A 388 17.87 -13.10 23.32
C THR A 388 17.14 -14.10 24.21
N GLN A 389 17.89 -15.00 24.85
CA GLN A 389 17.35 -15.95 25.81
C GLN A 389 18.32 -16.15 26.98
N ALA A 390 17.82 -15.92 28.19
CA ALA A 390 18.49 -16.30 29.42
C ALA A 390 17.44 -16.63 30.50
N ASP A 391 17.39 -17.89 30.90
CA ASP A 391 16.42 -18.44 31.87
C ASP A 391 16.95 -18.49 33.30
N SER A 392 18.17 -18.00 33.53
CA SER A 392 18.89 -18.10 34.80
C SER A 392 19.93 -17.00 34.92
N GLU A 393 20.29 -16.66 36.16
CA GLU A 393 21.30 -15.62 36.44
C GLU A 393 22.64 -15.91 35.76
N ASN A 394 23.07 -17.17 35.73
CA ASN A 394 24.32 -17.56 35.08
C ASN A 394 24.26 -17.38 33.56
N ARG A 395 23.16 -17.74 32.90
CA ARG A 395 23.00 -17.51 31.46
C ARG A 395 22.90 -16.03 31.14
N LEU A 396 22.27 -15.24 32.00
CA LEU A 396 22.23 -13.78 31.85
C LEU A 396 23.65 -13.21 31.91
N LYS A 397 24.48 -13.63 32.88
CA LYS A 397 25.89 -13.22 32.95
C LYS A 397 26.66 -13.56 31.67
N VAL A 398 26.49 -14.77 31.15
CA VAL A 398 27.13 -15.19 29.88
C VAL A 398 26.64 -14.34 28.71
N LEU A 399 25.33 -14.07 28.62
CA LEU A 399 24.74 -13.19 27.60
C LEU A 399 25.40 -11.80 27.63
N LEU A 400 25.47 -11.16 28.79
CA LEU A 400 26.07 -9.82 28.92
C LEU A 400 27.57 -9.82 28.59
N MET A 401 28.29 -10.89 28.95
CA MET A 401 29.70 -11.05 28.63
C MET A 401 29.91 -11.21 27.11
N GLN A 402 29.09 -12.01 26.43
CA GLN A 402 29.15 -12.19 24.97
C GLN A 402 28.78 -10.90 24.22
N MET A 403 27.77 -10.15 24.70
CA MET A 403 27.42 -8.84 24.12
C MET A 403 28.59 -7.85 24.16
N GLN A 404 29.44 -7.93 25.18
CA GLN A 404 30.63 -7.09 25.33
C GLN A 404 31.78 -7.47 24.40
N ASN A 405 31.75 -8.66 23.80
CA ASN A 405 32.77 -9.10 22.86
C ASN A 405 32.40 -8.66 21.43
N PRO A 406 33.15 -7.73 20.79
CA PRO A 406 32.80 -7.18 19.48
C PRO A 406 32.80 -8.18 18.32
N LYS A 407 33.31 -9.40 18.53
CA LYS A 407 33.30 -10.49 17.54
C LYS A 407 32.13 -11.46 17.72
N GLU A 408 31.49 -11.44 18.88
CA GLU A 408 30.44 -12.39 19.26
C GLU A 408 29.10 -11.71 19.48
N CYS A 409 29.03 -10.37 19.40
CA CYS A 409 27.80 -9.60 19.61
C CYS A 409 26.96 -9.53 18.32
N PRO A 410 25.86 -10.32 18.20
CA PRO A 410 25.09 -10.39 16.96
C PRO A 410 24.27 -9.12 16.70
N LEU A 411 24.05 -8.31 17.74
CA LEU A 411 23.41 -6.99 17.63
C LEU A 411 24.30 -6.01 16.86
N ASP A 412 25.61 -6.02 17.09
CA ASP A 412 26.54 -5.19 16.31
C ASP A 412 26.52 -5.64 14.85
N ASP A 413 26.64 -6.94 14.59
CA ASP A 413 26.58 -7.50 13.23
C ASP A 413 25.27 -7.14 12.51
N LEU A 414 24.13 -7.21 13.20
CA LEU A 414 22.84 -6.80 12.67
C LEU A 414 22.84 -5.31 12.29
N LEU A 415 23.31 -4.44 13.20
CA LEU A 415 23.39 -3.00 12.96
C LEU A 415 24.34 -2.67 11.81
N GLN A 416 25.47 -3.37 11.67
CA GLN A 416 26.36 -3.24 10.52
C GLN A 416 25.65 -3.63 9.23
N MET A 417 24.97 -4.79 9.20
CA MET A 417 24.30 -5.28 8.00
C MET A 417 23.20 -4.34 7.53
N VAL A 418 22.36 -3.84 8.45
CA VAL A 418 21.35 -2.82 8.14
C VAL A 418 22.04 -1.56 7.65
N SER A 419 23.00 -1.03 8.40
CA SER A 419 23.67 0.23 8.10
C SER A 419 24.36 0.23 6.73
N VAL A 420 25.14 -0.81 6.42
CA VAL A 420 25.83 -0.92 5.12
C VAL A 420 24.84 -0.96 3.96
N ASN A 421 23.67 -1.56 4.16
CA ASN A 421 22.69 -1.73 3.10
C ASN A 421 21.64 -0.62 3.03
N THR A 422 21.49 0.25 4.02
CA THR A 422 20.45 1.30 4.00
C THR A 422 20.99 2.73 3.84
N ASP A 423 22.31 2.90 3.74
CA ASP A 423 22.95 4.21 3.58
C ASP A 423 22.90 4.72 2.14
N PHE A 424 21.89 5.53 1.82
CA PHE A 424 21.71 6.17 0.49
C PHE A 424 21.91 7.70 0.55
N THR A 425 22.79 8.20 1.41
CA THR A 425 22.88 9.63 1.77
C THR A 425 23.35 10.59 0.65
N SER A 426 23.86 10.10 -0.47
CA SER A 426 24.47 10.90 -1.55
C SER A 426 23.63 11.05 -2.83
N GLU A 427 22.35 10.66 -2.81
CA GLU A 427 21.52 10.60 -4.02
C GLU A 427 20.97 11.97 -4.43
N THR A 428 21.29 12.41 -5.65
CA THR A 428 20.86 13.72 -6.18
C THR A 428 19.73 13.60 -7.20
N ASN A 429 19.52 12.42 -7.79
CA ASN A 429 18.45 12.23 -8.76
C ASN A 429 17.07 12.23 -8.05
N PRO A 430 16.08 13.03 -8.51
CA PRO A 430 14.77 13.14 -7.85
C PRO A 430 14.00 11.81 -7.72
N ILE A 431 14.16 10.89 -8.68
CA ILE A 431 13.51 9.57 -8.67
C ILE A 431 14.19 8.68 -7.64
N LEU A 432 15.53 8.64 -7.65
CA LEU A 432 16.31 7.79 -6.73
C LEU A 432 16.27 8.30 -5.29
N ARG A 433 16.02 9.60 -5.06
CA ARG A 433 15.81 10.16 -3.72
C ARG A 433 14.71 9.46 -2.92
N ARG A 434 13.76 8.80 -3.59
CA ARG A 434 12.75 7.93 -2.94
C ARG A 434 13.39 6.83 -2.10
N MET A 435 14.51 6.25 -2.54
CA MET A 435 15.26 5.27 -1.74
C MET A 435 15.72 5.89 -0.42
N GLN A 436 16.38 7.05 -0.49
CA GLN A 436 16.84 7.77 0.68
C GLN A 436 15.70 8.11 1.64
N ASP A 437 14.59 8.63 1.11
CA ASP A 437 13.42 9.00 1.93
C ASP A 437 12.82 7.77 2.65
N ARG A 438 12.71 6.63 1.95
CA ARG A 438 12.10 5.41 2.50
C ARG A 438 13.00 4.69 3.52
N THR A 439 14.32 4.77 3.38
CA THR A 439 15.26 4.13 4.31
C THR A 439 15.79 5.05 5.39
N ARG A 440 15.40 6.35 5.38
CA ARG A 440 15.87 7.35 6.35
C ARG A 440 15.66 6.95 7.81
N GLU A 441 14.62 6.15 8.10
CA GLU A 441 14.35 5.65 9.44
C GLU A 441 15.49 4.83 10.04
N PHE A 442 16.31 4.18 9.21
CA PHE A 442 17.50 3.45 9.64
C PHE A 442 18.70 4.37 9.94
N GLY A 443 18.54 5.69 9.85
CA GLY A 443 19.62 6.65 10.05
C GLY A 443 20.32 6.55 11.41
N PHE A 444 19.64 6.01 12.44
CA PHE A 444 20.26 5.71 13.73
C PHE A 444 21.29 4.58 13.62
N THR A 445 21.05 3.56 12.80
CA THR A 445 21.98 2.43 12.60
C THR A 445 23.32 2.89 12.06
N HIS A 446 23.36 3.88 11.15
CA HIS A 446 24.60 4.46 10.64
C HIS A 446 25.45 5.19 11.69
N ARG A 447 24.80 5.72 12.74
CA ARG A 447 25.51 6.33 13.86
C ARG A 447 25.99 5.26 14.84
N LEU A 448 25.08 4.35 15.20
CA LEU A 448 25.35 3.33 16.21
C LEU A 448 26.33 2.28 15.70
N SER A 449 26.34 1.92 14.42
CA SER A 449 27.25 0.92 13.84
C SER A 449 28.66 1.46 13.59
N ARG A 450 29.01 2.69 14.02
CA ARG A 450 30.36 3.22 13.78
C ARG A 450 31.42 2.41 14.51
N ARG A 451 32.53 2.17 13.81
CA ARG A 451 33.72 1.52 14.35
C ARG A 451 34.95 2.40 14.23
N ASP A 452 35.81 2.34 15.24
CA ASP A 452 37.16 2.90 15.22
C ASP A 452 38.16 1.84 15.71
N GLY A 453 39.17 1.54 14.91
CA GLY A 453 40.13 0.45 15.19
C GLY A 453 39.48 -0.91 15.48
N GLY A 454 38.30 -1.18 14.89
CA GLY A 454 37.52 -2.41 15.10
C GLY A 454 36.61 -2.41 16.35
N LYS A 455 36.69 -1.38 17.21
CA LYS A 455 35.82 -1.22 18.39
C LYS A 455 34.49 -0.57 18.02
N TRP A 456 33.41 -1.02 18.66
CA TRP A 456 32.06 -0.48 18.49
C TRP A 456 31.92 0.86 19.23
N THR A 457 32.24 1.97 18.54
CA THR A 457 32.26 3.31 19.15
C THR A 457 30.90 3.99 19.16
N GLY A 458 30.04 3.70 18.17
CA GLY A 458 28.72 4.32 18.07
C GLY A 458 27.77 3.95 19.22
N ALA A 459 27.88 2.76 19.79
CA ALA A 459 27.09 2.32 20.94
C ALA A 459 27.92 2.15 22.23
N ALA A 460 29.11 2.76 22.32
CA ALA A 460 29.96 2.67 23.51
C ALA A 460 29.22 3.00 24.83
N PRO A 461 28.36 4.05 24.92
CA PRO A 461 27.61 4.31 26.14
C PRO A 461 26.62 3.20 26.54
N PHE A 462 26.03 2.51 25.57
CA PHE A 462 25.20 1.34 25.85
C PHE A 462 26.04 0.18 26.37
N MET A 463 27.22 -0.04 25.77
CA MET A 463 28.14 -1.06 26.24
C MET A 463 28.66 -0.78 27.66
N ASP A 464 28.84 0.49 28.04
CA ASP A 464 29.18 0.88 29.41
C ASP A 464 28.04 0.53 30.39
N ILE A 465 26.78 0.73 29.98
CA ILE A 465 25.61 0.33 30.78
C ILE A 465 25.59 -1.20 30.97
N ILE A 466 25.79 -1.97 29.89
CA ILE A 466 25.86 -3.44 29.94
C ILE A 466 27.01 -3.92 30.82
N HIS A 467 28.20 -3.31 30.71
CA HIS A 467 29.36 -3.62 31.53
C HIS A 467 29.09 -3.38 33.03
N ASN A 468 28.47 -2.24 33.35
CA ASN A 468 28.10 -1.92 34.72
C ASN A 468 27.07 -2.93 35.25
N MET A 469 26.08 -3.30 34.45
CA MET A 469 25.06 -4.29 34.81
C MET A 469 25.66 -5.66 35.09
N GLU A 470 26.59 -6.12 34.25
CA GLU A 470 27.36 -7.36 34.52
C GLU A 470 28.14 -7.24 35.84
N GLY A 471 28.84 -6.14 36.06
CA GLY A 471 29.59 -5.88 37.29
C GLY A 471 28.71 -5.95 38.54
N ASP A 472 27.51 -5.38 38.48
CA ASP A 472 26.55 -5.40 39.58
C ASP A 472 25.97 -6.80 39.81
N LEU A 473 25.73 -7.59 38.75
CA LEU A 473 25.36 -9.01 38.84
C LEU A 473 26.46 -9.88 39.45
N LEU A 474 27.73 -9.49 39.32
CA LEU A 474 28.86 -10.13 39.99
C LEU A 474 29.02 -9.69 41.46
N GLY A 475 28.06 -8.92 41.99
CA GLY A 475 28.02 -8.53 43.40
C GLY A 475 28.79 -7.26 43.74
N ARG A 476 29.19 -6.44 42.75
CA ARG A 476 29.88 -5.16 42.99
C ARG A 476 28.96 -4.10 43.60
N ARG A 477 27.64 -4.23 43.41
CA ARG A 477 26.64 -3.36 44.03
C ARG A 477 26.11 -3.96 45.32
N ALA A 478 26.44 -3.28 46.42
CA ALA A 478 25.84 -3.52 47.72
C ALA A 478 24.37 -3.05 47.73
N PRO A 479 23.53 -3.53 48.67
CA PRO A 479 22.18 -3.03 48.86
C PRO A 479 22.16 -1.50 48.95
N SER A 480 21.31 -0.89 48.13
CA SER A 480 21.17 0.56 48.02
C SER A 480 20.52 1.16 49.27
N ARG A 481 19.62 0.43 49.94
CA ARG A 481 18.99 0.83 51.20
C ARG A 481 19.22 -0.21 52.28
N LYS A 482 20.07 0.11 53.26
CA LYS A 482 20.42 -0.74 54.42
C LYS A 482 19.26 -1.06 55.40
N GLN A 483 18.01 -0.86 54.99
CA GLN A 483 16.80 -1.07 55.80
C GLN A 483 15.61 -1.56 54.96
N ASP A 484 15.79 -1.83 53.66
CA ASP A 484 14.73 -2.41 52.84
C ASP A 484 14.74 -3.94 53.04
N PRO A 485 13.75 -4.51 53.74
CA PRO A 485 13.77 -5.93 54.11
C PRO A 485 13.63 -6.87 52.93
N ILE A 486 13.11 -6.38 51.79
CA ILE A 486 13.05 -7.15 50.56
C ILE A 486 14.46 -7.16 49.94
N GLU A 487 15.10 -5.99 49.83
CA GLU A 487 16.41 -5.85 49.18
C GLU A 487 17.52 -6.70 49.83
N GLU A 488 17.47 -6.90 51.15
CA GLU A 488 18.42 -7.74 51.89
C GLU A 488 18.32 -9.23 51.54
N GLY A 489 17.11 -9.71 51.19
CA GLY A 489 16.85 -11.11 50.84
C GLY A 489 17.11 -11.47 49.39
N LEU A 490 17.24 -10.46 48.51
CA LEU A 490 17.37 -10.65 47.06
C LEU A 490 18.80 -11.03 46.64
N SER A 491 18.87 -11.86 45.60
CA SER A 491 20.09 -12.05 44.81
C SER A 491 20.49 -10.75 44.08
N ALA A 492 21.65 -10.75 43.41
CA ALA A 492 22.05 -9.59 42.61
C ALA A 492 21.05 -9.32 41.46
N VAL A 493 20.55 -10.36 40.78
CA VAL A 493 19.57 -10.23 39.70
C VAL A 493 18.20 -9.75 40.21
N GLY A 494 17.78 -10.22 41.38
CA GLY A 494 16.58 -9.76 42.06
C GLY A 494 16.67 -8.28 42.45
N ARG A 495 17.79 -7.84 43.03
CA ARG A 495 17.99 -6.42 43.41
C ARG A 495 17.91 -5.48 42.21
N LEU A 496 18.54 -5.84 41.10
CA LEU A 496 18.48 -5.03 39.88
C LEU A 496 17.07 -4.96 39.31
N SER A 497 16.34 -6.08 39.27
CA SER A 497 14.94 -6.10 38.82
C SER A 497 14.01 -5.30 39.75
N TYR A 498 14.23 -5.40 41.05
CA TYR A 498 13.47 -4.64 42.05
C TYR A 498 13.68 -3.13 41.92
N SER A 499 14.87 -2.66 41.50
CA SER A 499 15.09 -1.24 41.17
C SER A 499 14.22 -0.76 40.01
N ILE A 500 13.90 -1.65 39.05
CA ILE A 500 13.00 -1.35 37.92
C ILE A 500 11.56 -1.28 38.42
N VAL A 501 11.11 -2.25 39.22
CA VAL A 501 9.77 -2.26 39.84
C VAL A 501 9.53 -0.97 40.64
N ARG A 502 10.55 -0.53 41.39
CA ARG A 502 10.50 0.71 42.18
C ARG A 502 10.60 2.00 41.38
N GLU A 503 10.81 1.91 40.06
CA GLU A 503 11.04 3.07 39.21
C GLU A 503 12.22 3.93 39.72
N ASP A 504 13.27 3.29 40.25
CA ASP A 504 14.44 4.02 40.76
C ASP A 504 15.12 4.80 39.61
N PRO A 505 15.54 6.07 39.82
CA PRO A 505 16.11 6.92 38.76
C PRO A 505 17.36 6.35 38.09
N ASP A 506 18.12 5.54 38.82
CA ASP A 506 19.37 4.89 38.39
C ASP A 506 19.16 3.43 37.95
N SER A 507 17.91 2.97 37.81
CA SER A 507 17.62 1.66 37.24
C SER A 507 18.14 1.54 35.81
N TYR A 508 18.65 0.35 35.44
CA TYR A 508 19.19 0.13 34.09
C TYR A 508 18.15 0.33 32.98
N TRP A 509 16.87 0.08 33.28
CA TRP A 509 15.76 0.40 32.38
C TRP A 509 15.74 1.88 31.99
N LYS A 510 15.84 2.78 32.98
CA LYS A 510 15.86 4.23 32.74
C LYS A 510 17.14 4.69 32.06
N GLN A 511 18.29 4.09 32.41
CA GLN A 511 19.57 4.41 31.76
C GLN A 511 19.55 4.08 30.26
N VAL A 512 19.10 2.87 29.89
CA VAL A 512 19.00 2.47 28.47
C VAL A 512 17.95 3.31 27.74
N THR A 513 16.78 3.55 28.35
CA THR A 513 15.73 4.38 27.73
C THR A 513 16.23 5.80 27.48
N ALA A 514 16.86 6.44 28.47
CA ALA A 514 17.41 7.79 28.33
C ALA A 514 18.53 7.85 27.29
N TRP A 515 19.35 6.80 27.19
CA TRP A 515 20.35 6.68 26.12
C TRP A 515 19.70 6.58 24.74
N LEU A 516 18.69 5.70 24.56
CA LEU A 516 17.95 5.55 23.30
C LEU A 516 17.27 6.86 22.86
N ASP A 517 16.70 7.60 23.82
CA ASP A 517 16.12 8.93 23.57
C ASP A 517 17.18 9.92 23.08
N ARG A 518 18.35 9.97 23.74
CA ARG A 518 19.45 10.87 23.38
C ARG A 518 20.02 10.55 21.99
N GLU A 519 20.18 9.28 21.65
CA GLU A 519 20.68 8.86 20.34
C GLU A 519 19.62 8.96 19.23
N GLY A 520 18.37 9.28 19.59
CA GLY A 520 17.25 9.45 18.66
C GLY A 520 16.82 8.14 18.01
N VAL A 521 16.86 7.04 18.75
CA VAL A 521 16.38 5.72 18.28
C VAL A 521 14.85 5.73 18.29
N PRO A 522 14.17 5.53 17.13
CA PRO A 522 12.72 5.51 17.09
C PRO A 522 12.16 4.35 17.92
N GLU A 523 11.00 4.56 18.53
CA GLU A 523 10.37 3.61 19.47
C GLU A 523 10.29 2.17 18.91
N TYR A 524 9.86 2.03 17.66
CA TYR A 524 9.77 0.74 16.95
C TYR A 524 11.09 -0.06 16.91
N TYR A 525 12.25 0.61 16.97
CA TYR A 525 13.56 -0.02 16.85
C TYR A 525 14.29 -0.19 18.19
N ARG A 526 13.64 0.09 19.32
CA ARG A 526 14.29 0.03 20.65
C ARG A 526 14.49 -1.38 21.16
N GLU A 527 13.64 -2.33 20.76
CA GLU A 527 13.55 -3.65 21.36
C GLU A 527 14.88 -4.41 21.47
N PRO A 528 15.75 -4.46 20.43
CA PRO A 528 17.02 -5.19 20.55
C PRO A 528 17.95 -4.69 21.66
N PHE A 529 17.85 -3.41 22.02
CA PHE A 529 18.62 -2.82 23.13
C PHE A 529 17.96 -3.05 24.49
N MET A 530 16.64 -3.30 24.51
CA MET A 530 15.86 -3.60 25.72
C MET A 530 15.88 -5.10 26.06
N GLU A 531 16.16 -5.97 25.10
CA GLU A 531 16.26 -7.43 25.28
C GLU A 531 17.03 -7.87 26.54
N PRO A 532 18.25 -7.35 26.83
CA PRO A 532 18.98 -7.74 28.06
C PRO A 532 18.23 -7.39 29.35
N LEU A 533 17.44 -6.31 29.34
CA LEU A 533 16.64 -5.87 30.48
C LEU A 533 15.37 -6.72 30.62
N HIS A 534 14.78 -7.17 29.51
CA HIS A 534 13.70 -8.14 29.56
C HIS A 534 14.18 -9.46 30.16
N ARG A 535 15.37 -9.95 29.79
CA ARG A 535 15.96 -11.15 30.43
C ARG A 535 16.33 -10.94 31.89
N LEU A 536 16.74 -9.73 32.26
CA LEU A 536 16.93 -9.35 33.65
C LEU A 536 15.62 -9.51 34.46
N LEU A 537 14.51 -8.97 33.94
CA LEU A 537 13.19 -9.07 34.57
C LEU A 537 12.67 -10.52 34.62
N ASP A 538 12.78 -11.28 33.52
CA ASP A 538 12.37 -12.69 33.44
C ASP A 538 12.93 -13.51 34.61
N VAL A 539 14.23 -13.34 34.89
CA VAL A 539 14.94 -14.07 35.94
C VAL A 539 14.73 -13.44 37.32
N GLY A 540 14.80 -12.11 37.41
CA GLY A 540 14.80 -11.42 38.70
C GLY A 540 13.43 -11.27 39.34
N LEU A 541 12.33 -11.26 38.57
CA LEU A 541 10.97 -11.20 39.13
C LEU A 541 10.60 -12.52 39.85
N ALA A 542 11.11 -13.66 39.41
CA ALA A 542 10.94 -14.93 40.12
C ALA A 542 11.65 -14.92 41.49
N ASP A 543 12.87 -14.41 41.56
CA ASP A 543 13.61 -14.22 42.82
C ASP A 543 12.90 -13.20 43.75
N LEU A 544 12.37 -12.12 43.17
CA LEU A 544 11.58 -11.13 43.89
C LEU A 544 10.31 -11.72 44.48
N SER A 545 9.52 -12.46 43.70
CA SER A 545 8.31 -13.13 44.16
C SER A 545 8.60 -14.08 45.33
N GLY A 546 9.64 -14.92 45.21
CA GLY A 546 10.05 -15.83 46.28
C GLY A 546 10.55 -15.11 47.54
N THR A 547 11.14 -13.92 47.40
CA THR A 547 11.58 -13.09 48.55
C THR A 547 10.41 -12.37 49.21
N ILE A 548 9.44 -11.89 48.43
CA ILE A 548 8.16 -11.36 48.93
C ILE A 548 7.44 -12.44 49.75
N GLU A 549 7.37 -13.68 49.25
CA GLU A 549 6.76 -14.81 49.95
C GLU A 549 7.41 -15.08 51.30
N LYS A 550 8.75 -15.22 51.32
CA LYS A 550 9.50 -15.43 52.56
C LYS A 550 9.30 -14.29 53.55
N THR A 551 9.24 -13.05 53.08
CA THR A 551 9.06 -11.88 53.94
C THR A 551 7.65 -11.84 54.51
N TRP A 552 6.64 -12.12 53.69
CA TRP A 552 5.25 -12.23 54.13
C TRP A 552 5.08 -13.32 55.19
N GLU A 553 5.51 -14.54 54.89
CA GLU A 553 5.31 -15.72 55.73
C GLU A 553 6.09 -15.66 57.05
N ASN A 554 7.32 -15.14 57.04
CA ASN A 554 8.18 -15.16 58.23
C ASN A 554 8.08 -13.90 59.09
N ARG A 555 7.65 -12.76 58.54
CA ARG A 555 7.66 -11.48 59.26
C ARG A 555 6.26 -10.90 59.48
N LEU A 556 5.45 -10.80 58.43
CA LEU A 556 4.18 -10.06 58.49
C LEU A 556 3.02 -10.95 58.94
N ARG A 557 2.83 -12.10 58.29
CA ARG A 557 1.76 -13.06 58.61
C ARG A 557 1.75 -13.49 60.09
N PRO A 558 2.89 -13.79 60.75
CA PRO A 558 2.89 -14.20 62.15
C PRO A 558 2.36 -13.14 63.13
N SER A 559 2.38 -11.86 62.74
CA SER A 559 1.88 -10.77 63.60
C SER A 559 0.35 -10.72 63.69
N VAL A 560 -0.35 -11.26 62.68
CA VAL A 560 -1.83 -11.31 62.60
C VAL A 560 -2.40 -12.70 62.78
N ALA A 561 -1.63 -13.75 62.50
CA ALA A 561 -2.06 -15.16 62.61
C ALA A 561 -2.72 -15.53 63.96
N PRO A 562 -2.28 -15.03 65.14
CA PRO A 562 -2.94 -15.33 66.41
C PRO A 562 -4.40 -14.84 66.47
N LEU A 563 -4.75 -13.76 65.76
CA LEU A 563 -6.13 -13.29 65.70
C LEU A 563 -7.04 -14.30 64.99
N PHE A 564 -6.52 -14.95 63.94
CA PHE A 564 -7.26 -15.91 63.13
C PHE A 564 -7.63 -17.20 63.88
N GLN A 565 -7.06 -17.44 65.06
CA GLN A 565 -7.39 -18.58 65.92
C GLN A 565 -8.50 -18.28 66.94
N LYS A 566 -8.95 -17.03 67.04
CA LYS A 566 -9.89 -16.54 68.04
C LYS A 566 -11.18 -16.05 67.41
N PHE A 567 -12.26 -16.06 68.18
CA PHE A 567 -13.52 -15.43 67.80
C PHE A 567 -13.35 -13.89 67.75
N PRO A 568 -13.82 -13.16 66.72
CA PRO A 568 -14.76 -13.58 65.66
C PRO A 568 -14.13 -14.15 64.37
N PHE A 569 -12.80 -14.16 64.22
CA PHE A 569 -12.13 -14.64 63.00
C PHE A 569 -12.22 -16.17 62.81
N ASN A 570 -12.23 -16.92 63.92
CA ASN A 570 -12.56 -18.33 63.94
C ASN A 570 -13.89 -18.53 64.68
N PRO A 571 -15.00 -18.74 63.95
CA PRO A 571 -16.32 -19.00 64.52
C PRO A 571 -16.34 -20.14 65.55
N GLY A 572 -15.52 -21.18 65.39
CA GLY A 572 -15.48 -22.34 66.27
C GLY A 572 -14.65 -22.15 67.54
N SER A 573 -13.93 -21.03 67.68
CA SER A 573 -13.05 -20.81 68.83
C SER A 573 -13.86 -20.43 70.08
N SER A 574 -13.50 -21.01 71.23
CA SER A 574 -14.04 -20.62 72.54
C SER A 574 -13.30 -19.42 73.15
N SER A 575 -12.13 -19.05 72.61
CA SER A 575 -11.37 -17.87 73.01
C SER A 575 -11.74 -16.68 72.12
N GLU A 576 -11.93 -15.51 72.72
CA GLU A 576 -12.34 -14.30 72.02
C GLU A 576 -11.21 -13.27 71.98
N VAL A 577 -11.10 -12.55 70.86
CA VAL A 577 -10.17 -11.43 70.71
C VAL A 577 -10.61 -10.28 71.61
N THR A 578 -9.69 -9.75 72.41
CA THR A 578 -9.98 -8.55 73.22
C THR A 578 -9.85 -7.28 72.38
N VAL A 579 -10.59 -6.22 72.73
CA VAL A 579 -10.50 -4.90 72.06
C VAL A 579 -9.07 -4.36 72.05
N ALA A 580 -8.34 -4.53 73.14
CA ALA A 580 -6.95 -4.11 73.26
C ALA A 580 -6.02 -4.89 72.33
N GLU A 581 -6.22 -6.22 72.21
CA GLU A 581 -5.46 -7.07 71.29
C GLU A 581 -5.74 -6.70 69.83
N LEU A 582 -7.02 -6.55 69.47
CA LEU A 582 -7.44 -6.17 68.11
C LEU A 582 -6.90 -4.80 67.71
N THR A 583 -7.00 -3.80 68.60
CA THR A 583 -6.50 -2.44 68.35
C THR A 583 -4.97 -2.41 68.28
N LYS A 584 -4.27 -3.20 69.10
CA LYS A 584 -2.82 -3.28 69.05
C LYS A 584 -2.30 -3.85 67.73
N VAL A 585 -3.00 -4.84 67.17
CA VAL A 585 -2.55 -5.56 65.96
C VAL A 585 -3.09 -4.93 64.68
N LEU A 586 -4.39 -4.59 64.61
CA LEU A 586 -5.05 -4.11 63.37
C LEU A 586 -5.49 -2.64 63.44
N GLY A 587 -5.34 -1.97 64.58
CA GLY A 587 -5.67 -0.55 64.70
C GLY A 587 -4.83 0.32 63.75
N PRO A 588 -5.33 1.48 63.28
CA PRO A 588 -4.69 2.28 62.23
C PRO A 588 -3.22 2.65 62.48
N ASP A 589 -2.83 2.87 63.74
CA ASP A 589 -1.45 3.24 64.14
C ASP A 589 -0.57 2.04 64.54
N SER A 590 -1.06 0.82 64.36
CA SER A 590 -0.35 -0.41 64.72
C SER A 590 0.98 -0.56 63.97
N GLN A 591 1.91 -1.29 64.58
CA GLN A 591 3.19 -1.61 63.94
C GLN A 591 2.97 -2.46 62.68
N PHE A 592 1.95 -3.32 62.67
CA PHE A 592 1.60 -4.13 61.51
C PHE A 592 1.34 -3.27 60.27
N TRP A 593 0.48 -2.25 60.35
CA TRP A 593 0.18 -1.39 59.20
C TRP A 593 1.38 -0.53 58.76
N LYS A 594 2.24 -0.13 59.70
CA LYS A 594 3.51 0.55 59.37
C LYS A 594 4.45 -0.37 58.59
N ASP A 595 4.58 -1.62 59.03
CA ASP A 595 5.41 -2.62 58.37
C ASP A 595 4.83 -3.03 57.00
N VAL A 596 3.51 -3.21 56.88
CA VAL A 596 2.81 -3.48 55.61
C VAL A 596 2.96 -2.31 54.64
N ALA A 597 2.83 -1.07 55.10
CA ALA A 597 3.02 0.09 54.26
C ALA A 597 4.46 0.14 53.70
N ALA A 598 5.46 -0.04 54.56
CA ALA A 598 6.87 -0.09 54.14
C ALA A 598 7.16 -1.25 53.18
N PHE A 599 6.53 -2.41 53.38
CA PHE A 599 6.71 -3.60 52.56
C PHE A 599 6.01 -3.53 51.19
N THR A 600 4.79 -3.00 51.12
CA THR A 600 3.94 -3.02 49.91
C THR A 600 4.03 -1.77 49.05
N GLN A 601 4.56 -0.66 49.57
CA GLN A 601 4.73 0.60 48.83
C GLN A 601 5.33 0.44 47.42
N PRO A 602 6.34 -0.44 47.18
CA PRO A 602 6.97 -0.56 45.88
C PRO A 602 6.08 -1.15 44.77
N PHE A 603 5.07 -1.93 45.12
CA PHE A 603 4.37 -2.78 44.16
C PHE A 603 2.85 -2.84 44.35
N CYS A 604 2.29 -2.16 45.36
CA CYS A 604 0.84 -2.02 45.54
C CYS A 604 0.39 -0.56 45.38
N ALA A 605 -0.72 -0.35 44.68
CA ALA A 605 -1.25 0.98 44.35
C ALA A 605 -1.71 1.78 45.58
N SER A 606 -2.09 1.10 46.66
CA SER A 606 -2.48 1.73 47.93
C SER A 606 -2.23 0.79 49.11
N HIS A 607 -2.17 1.35 50.33
CA HIS A 607 -1.81 0.65 51.56
C HIS A 607 -2.63 -0.64 51.76
N GLY A 608 -2.01 -1.80 51.52
CA GLY A 608 -2.65 -3.10 51.71
C GLY A 608 -3.68 -3.52 50.65
N ARG A 609 -3.82 -2.78 49.55
CA ARG A 609 -4.62 -3.20 48.38
C ARG A 609 -3.69 -3.52 47.22
N CYS A 610 -3.40 -4.80 47.11
CA CYS A 610 -2.50 -5.36 46.11
C CYS A 610 -3.30 -6.16 45.08
N GLN A 611 -2.82 -6.18 43.84
CA GLN A 611 -3.32 -7.12 42.82
C GLN A 611 -2.51 -8.41 42.91
N ASP A 612 -3.12 -9.55 42.57
CA ASP A 612 -2.43 -10.85 42.60
C ASP A 612 -1.25 -10.91 41.62
N SER A 613 -1.33 -10.16 40.52
CA SER A 613 -0.29 -10.00 39.51
C SER A 613 -0.13 -8.51 39.19
N ILE A 614 1.11 -8.07 38.99
CA ILE A 614 1.46 -6.68 38.71
C ILE A 614 2.27 -6.62 37.42
N ASP A 615 1.83 -5.80 36.46
CA ASP A 615 2.58 -5.55 35.23
C ASP A 615 3.80 -4.67 35.47
N VAL A 616 4.97 -5.17 35.07
CA VAL A 616 6.27 -4.52 35.16
C VAL A 616 6.88 -4.52 33.76
N LYS A 617 6.57 -3.50 32.97
CA LYS A 617 7.12 -3.32 31.61
C LYS A 617 6.78 -4.50 30.68
N GLY A 618 5.55 -5.02 30.77
CA GLY A 618 5.10 -6.18 29.98
C GLY A 618 5.43 -7.54 30.61
N HIS A 619 6.00 -7.56 31.81
CA HIS A 619 6.30 -8.77 32.59
C HIS A 619 5.39 -8.86 33.81
N SER A 620 5.04 -10.07 34.26
CA SER A 620 4.18 -10.25 35.43
C SER A 620 4.99 -10.54 36.69
N LEU A 621 4.83 -9.71 37.72
CA LEU A 621 5.22 -10.04 39.09
C LEU A 621 4.04 -10.68 39.81
N GLU A 622 4.10 -12.00 40.02
CA GLU A 622 3.10 -12.74 40.79
C GLU A 622 3.33 -12.56 42.28
N LEU A 623 2.29 -12.13 43.01
CA LEU A 623 2.29 -12.12 44.47
C LEU A 623 1.93 -13.51 45.00
N PRO A 624 2.58 -13.94 46.10
CA PRO A 624 2.44 -15.30 46.59
C PRO A 624 1.09 -15.59 47.27
N GLY A 625 0.54 -16.77 46.96
CA GLY A 625 -0.53 -17.41 47.72
C GLY A 625 -1.80 -16.55 47.87
N GLN A 626 -2.24 -16.34 49.11
CA GLN A 626 -3.42 -15.54 49.46
C GLN A 626 -3.06 -14.15 50.00
N MET A 627 -1.79 -13.72 49.88
CA MET A 627 -1.29 -12.49 50.51
C MET A 627 -2.16 -11.28 50.17
N ALA A 628 -2.39 -11.02 48.87
CA ALA A 628 -3.20 -9.89 48.43
C ALA A 628 -4.64 -9.97 48.98
N CYS A 629 -5.25 -11.16 48.98
CA CYS A 629 -6.59 -11.34 49.52
C CYS A 629 -6.67 -11.15 51.05
N VAL A 630 -5.69 -11.66 51.80
CA VAL A 630 -5.61 -11.48 53.26
C VAL A 630 -5.41 -10.00 53.59
N LEU A 631 -4.49 -9.31 52.92
CA LEU A 631 -4.26 -7.88 53.10
C LEU A 631 -5.51 -7.06 52.75
N GLN A 632 -6.23 -7.41 51.68
CA GLN A 632 -7.47 -6.75 51.31
C GLN A 632 -8.57 -6.97 52.37
N SER A 633 -8.68 -8.19 52.92
CA SER A 633 -9.62 -8.50 53.99
C SER A 633 -9.30 -7.72 55.27
N LEU A 634 -8.02 -7.70 55.68
CA LEU A 634 -7.56 -6.95 56.86
C LEU A 634 -7.74 -5.44 56.69
N THR A 635 -7.50 -4.90 55.49
CA THR A 635 -7.73 -3.49 55.17
C THR A 635 -9.22 -3.16 55.30
N THR A 636 -10.09 -4.04 54.82
CA THR A 636 -11.55 -3.88 54.94
C THR A 636 -12.00 -3.89 56.40
N ILE A 637 -11.42 -4.76 57.23
CA ILE A 637 -11.65 -4.80 58.68
C ILE A 637 -11.22 -3.47 59.32
N ARG A 638 -9.99 -3.01 59.02
CA ARG A 638 -9.49 -1.72 59.53
C ARG A 638 -10.41 -0.57 59.19
N ASP A 639 -10.75 -0.41 57.91
CA ASP A 639 -11.56 0.70 57.40
C ASP A 639 -13.02 0.65 57.93
N SER A 640 -13.48 -0.52 58.38
CA SER A 640 -14.82 -0.70 58.94
C SER A 640 -14.87 -0.47 60.45
N LEU A 641 -13.81 -0.82 61.18
CA LEU A 641 -13.77 -0.76 62.64
C LEU A 641 -13.27 0.56 63.20
N TRP A 642 -12.46 1.31 62.45
CA TRP A 642 -11.93 2.61 62.89
C TRP A 642 -12.23 3.71 61.87
N ASP A 643 -12.31 4.95 62.35
CA ASP A 643 -12.35 6.13 61.51
C ASP A 643 -10.94 6.61 61.11
N ASP A 644 -10.88 7.65 60.28
CA ASP A 644 -9.62 8.26 59.80
C ASP A 644 -8.77 8.87 60.93
N LYS A 645 -9.34 9.06 62.13
CA LYS A 645 -8.66 9.57 63.33
C LYS A 645 -8.21 8.45 64.27
N GLY A 646 -8.41 7.18 63.89
CA GLY A 646 -8.08 6.02 64.70
C GLY A 646 -9.06 5.75 65.84
N GLN A 647 -10.22 6.41 65.86
CA GLN A 647 -11.26 6.16 66.86
C GLN A 647 -12.14 4.97 66.45
N PRO A 648 -12.57 4.11 67.41
CA PRO A 648 -13.51 3.04 67.12
C PRO A 648 -14.81 3.54 66.51
N ARG A 649 -15.26 2.89 65.44
CA ARG A 649 -16.49 3.19 64.71
C ARG A 649 -17.54 2.10 64.96
N PRO A 650 -18.81 2.45 65.27
CA PRO A 650 -19.85 1.45 65.47
C PRO A 650 -20.15 0.71 64.16
N LEU A 651 -20.40 -0.60 64.30
CA LEU A 651 -20.80 -1.45 63.20
C LEU A 651 -22.32 -1.39 63.07
N MET A 652 -22.80 -0.87 61.94
CA MET A 652 -24.23 -0.73 61.69
C MET A 652 -24.79 -2.03 61.11
N VAL A 653 -25.84 -2.54 61.74
CA VAL A 653 -26.59 -3.72 61.27
C VAL A 653 -28.05 -3.35 61.18
N SER A 654 -28.65 -3.55 60.01
CA SER A 654 -30.08 -3.37 59.81
C SER A 654 -30.80 -4.67 60.14
N VAL A 655 -31.81 -4.62 61.00
CA VAL A 655 -32.60 -5.77 61.38
C VAL A 655 -34.08 -5.45 61.23
N ARG A 656 -34.87 -6.42 60.77
CA ARG A 656 -36.33 -6.35 60.83
C ARG A 656 -36.94 -7.66 61.32
N PRO A 657 -38.03 -7.62 62.10
CA PRO A 657 -38.82 -8.80 62.38
C PRO A 657 -39.40 -9.40 61.08
N VAL A 658 -39.43 -10.73 60.96
CA VAL A 658 -40.15 -11.40 59.87
C VAL A 658 -41.65 -11.39 60.16
N ASP A 659 -42.47 -11.07 59.15
CA ASP A 659 -43.92 -11.01 59.28
C ASP A 659 -44.48 -12.32 59.87
N SER A 660 -45.24 -12.20 60.96
CA SER A 660 -45.91 -13.30 61.65
C SER A 660 -46.80 -14.14 60.73
N LYS A 661 -47.32 -13.56 59.64
CA LYS A 661 -48.16 -14.24 58.62
C LYS A 661 -47.38 -15.17 57.71
N ALA A 662 -46.05 -15.03 57.65
CA ALA A 662 -45.16 -15.89 56.85
C ALA A 662 -44.57 -17.05 57.67
N GLN A 663 -44.91 -17.17 58.95
CA GLN A 663 -44.37 -18.19 59.87
C GLN A 663 -45.21 -19.48 59.82
N SER A 664 -44.57 -20.64 59.97
CA SER A 664 -45.22 -21.97 59.98
C SER A 664 -46.14 -22.19 61.19
N LYS A 665 -45.92 -21.44 62.29
CA LYS A 665 -46.79 -21.27 63.44
C LYS A 665 -46.91 -19.78 63.78
N PRO A 666 -48.04 -19.12 63.53
CA PRO A 666 -48.21 -17.72 63.87
C PRO A 666 -48.15 -17.51 65.40
N LEU A 667 -47.47 -16.46 65.84
CA LEU A 667 -47.49 -15.98 67.22
C LEU A 667 -48.93 -15.60 67.62
N ASP A 668 -49.37 -15.99 68.83
CA ASP A 668 -50.66 -15.54 69.40
C ASP A 668 -50.70 -14.01 69.48
N SER A 669 -51.89 -13.43 69.28
CA SER A 669 -52.15 -12.00 69.01
C SER A 669 -51.70 -10.98 70.08
N GLU A 670 -51.14 -11.42 71.21
CA GLU A 670 -50.58 -10.56 72.26
C GLU A 670 -49.10 -10.84 72.58
N SER A 671 -48.40 -11.64 71.76
CA SER A 671 -46.97 -11.93 71.93
C SER A 671 -46.08 -10.91 71.24
N PHE A 672 -44.98 -10.50 71.87
CA PHE A 672 -43.95 -9.66 71.22
C PHE A 672 -42.55 -10.25 71.41
N GLY A 673 -41.75 -10.18 70.36
CA GLY A 673 -40.33 -10.53 70.37
C GLY A 673 -39.45 -9.30 70.58
N TYR A 674 -38.21 -9.50 70.97
CA TYR A 674 -37.20 -8.46 70.93
C TYR A 674 -35.81 -9.05 70.66
N LEU A 675 -34.99 -8.26 69.98
CA LEU A 675 -33.57 -8.51 69.76
C LEU A 675 -32.80 -7.30 70.26
N SER A 676 -31.89 -7.50 71.21
CA SER A 676 -31.08 -6.44 71.78
C SER A 676 -29.60 -6.74 71.75
N ALA A 677 -28.80 -5.70 71.51
CA ALA A 677 -27.35 -5.70 71.62
C ALA A 677 -26.96 -4.46 72.43
N GLY A 678 -26.59 -4.68 73.70
CA GLY A 678 -26.26 -3.61 74.62
C GLY A 678 -27.43 -2.68 74.93
N THR A 679 -27.25 -1.39 74.68
CA THR A 679 -28.30 -0.37 74.92
C THR A 679 -29.31 -0.28 73.79
N ASN A 680 -29.08 -0.94 72.65
CA ASN A 680 -29.97 -0.96 71.50
C ASN A 680 -30.88 -2.19 71.53
N ALA A 681 -32.19 -1.99 71.36
CA ALA A 681 -33.18 -3.06 71.29
C ALA A 681 -34.21 -2.79 70.19
N ILE A 682 -34.51 -3.82 69.41
CA ILE A 682 -35.59 -3.83 68.42
C ILE A 682 -36.69 -4.73 68.95
N TYR A 683 -37.93 -4.26 68.86
CA TYR A 683 -39.10 -4.99 69.29
C TYR A 683 -39.89 -5.45 68.07
N ALA A 684 -40.21 -6.73 68.03
CA ALA A 684 -41.05 -7.37 67.03
C ALA A 684 -42.50 -7.34 67.50
N PHE A 685 -43.26 -6.35 67.02
CA PHE A 685 -44.72 -6.29 67.14
C PHE A 685 -45.36 -6.90 65.89
N SER A 686 -46.49 -7.59 66.06
CA SER A 686 -47.20 -8.33 64.98
C SER A 686 -47.58 -7.48 63.76
N ASP A 687 -47.58 -6.14 63.88
CA ASP A 687 -48.25 -5.25 62.92
C ASP A 687 -47.32 -4.26 62.19
N THR A 688 -46.00 -4.24 62.42
CA THR A 688 -45.07 -3.35 61.68
C THR A 688 -43.69 -3.99 61.39
N PRO A 689 -43.52 -4.67 60.24
CA PRO A 689 -42.21 -5.12 59.78
C PRO A 689 -41.45 -3.97 59.11
N GLY A 690 -40.63 -3.24 59.88
CA GLY A 690 -39.75 -2.18 59.38
C GLY A 690 -38.27 -2.50 59.60
N TRP A 691 -37.39 -1.99 58.73
CA TRP A 691 -35.95 -2.02 58.96
C TRP A 691 -35.56 -1.06 60.08
N HIS A 692 -34.83 -1.56 61.07
CA HIS A 692 -34.26 -0.79 62.17
C HIS A 692 -32.75 -0.94 62.20
N GLU A 693 -32.02 0.14 62.45
CA GLU A 693 -30.57 0.09 62.56
C GLU A 693 -30.14 -0.18 64.02
N LEU A 694 -29.31 -1.20 64.19
CA LEU A 694 -28.56 -1.49 65.40
C LEU A 694 -27.14 -0.94 65.25
N SER A 695 -26.77 -0.01 66.13
CA SER A 695 -25.40 0.50 66.23
C SER A 695 -24.61 -0.36 67.22
N LEU A 696 -23.75 -1.23 66.71
CA LEU A 696 -22.99 -2.16 67.55
C LEU A 696 -21.64 -1.54 67.93
N GLU A 697 -21.54 -1.10 69.17
CA GLU A 697 -20.32 -0.53 69.75
C GLU A 697 -19.37 -1.67 70.17
N TRP A 698 -18.73 -2.30 69.19
CA TRP A 698 -17.86 -3.48 69.38
C TRP A 698 -16.72 -3.28 70.39
N TRP A 699 -16.36 -2.04 70.73
CA TRP A 699 -15.35 -1.74 71.76
C TRP A 699 -15.90 -1.75 73.19
N LYS A 700 -17.23 -1.85 73.38
CA LYS A 700 -17.89 -2.00 74.68
C LYS A 700 -18.25 -3.46 74.91
N SER A 701 -17.95 -3.99 76.09
CA SER A 701 -18.34 -5.36 76.48
C SER A 701 -19.80 -5.39 76.92
N GLU A 702 -20.69 -5.38 75.93
CA GLU A 702 -22.13 -5.40 76.13
C GLU A 702 -22.69 -6.81 75.89
N GLY A 703 -23.85 -7.13 76.47
CA GLY A 703 -24.53 -8.40 76.26
C GLY A 703 -25.45 -8.33 75.05
N ALA A 704 -25.74 -9.48 74.44
CA ALA A 704 -26.75 -9.59 73.40
C ALA A 704 -27.83 -10.59 73.83
N THR A 705 -29.09 -10.26 73.59
CA THR A 705 -30.23 -11.05 74.02
C THR A 705 -31.26 -11.10 72.90
N VAL A 706 -31.84 -12.27 72.69
CA VAL A 706 -33.06 -12.43 71.92
C VAL A 706 -34.11 -13.03 72.83
N GLY A 707 -35.32 -12.47 72.83
CA GLY A 707 -36.38 -12.93 73.71
C GLY A 707 -37.76 -12.70 73.15
N MET A 708 -38.74 -13.39 73.73
CA MET A 708 -40.14 -13.16 73.48
C MET A 708 -40.92 -13.20 74.79
N THR A 709 -41.97 -12.40 74.84
CA THR A 709 -43.00 -12.51 75.87
C THR A 709 -44.26 -13.04 75.20
N VAL A 710 -44.73 -14.20 75.66
CA VAL A 710 -45.97 -14.82 75.20
C VAL A 710 -47.03 -14.61 76.26
N VAL A 711 -48.15 -14.03 75.86
CA VAL A 711 -49.33 -13.84 76.71
C VAL A 711 -50.36 -14.90 76.33
N ASP A 712 -50.76 -15.73 77.29
CA ASP A 712 -51.79 -16.76 77.06
C ASP A 712 -53.14 -16.10 76.75
N ASN A 713 -54.00 -16.74 75.95
CA ASN A 713 -55.27 -16.25 75.41
C ASN A 713 -56.31 -15.82 76.48
N ILE A 714 -56.02 -16.03 77.77
CA ILE A 714 -56.87 -15.66 78.92
C ILE A 714 -56.28 -14.43 79.66
N GLY A 715 -55.13 -13.90 79.24
CA GLY A 715 -54.48 -12.72 79.81
C GLY A 715 -53.92 -12.91 81.23
N GLN A 716 -53.96 -14.12 81.79
CA GLN A 716 -53.62 -14.38 83.19
C GLN A 716 -52.15 -14.79 83.44
N SER A 717 -51.44 -15.30 82.44
CA SER A 717 -50.02 -15.68 82.58
C SER A 717 -49.16 -15.15 81.44
N LYS A 718 -48.07 -14.47 81.81
CA LYS A 718 -47.00 -14.06 80.89
C LYS A 718 -45.87 -15.07 81.01
N SER A 719 -45.50 -15.71 79.90
CA SER A 719 -44.26 -16.49 79.86
C SER A 719 -43.18 -15.67 79.15
N HIS A 720 -42.00 -15.59 79.76
CA HIS A 720 -40.83 -14.96 79.18
C HIS A 720 -39.90 -16.06 78.69
N ARG A 721 -39.48 -15.98 77.43
CA ARG A 721 -38.52 -16.91 76.83
C ARG A 721 -37.38 -16.07 76.31
N ARG A 722 -36.14 -16.37 76.68
CA ARG A 722 -34.98 -15.61 76.21
C ARG A 722 -33.74 -16.46 76.09
N MET A 723 -32.84 -15.99 75.27
CA MET A 723 -31.50 -16.50 75.08
C MET A 723 -30.54 -15.33 75.26
N ASP A 724 -29.70 -15.43 76.30
CA ASP A 724 -28.73 -14.41 76.67
C ASP A 724 -27.33 -14.86 76.30
N VAL A 725 -26.59 -13.99 75.59
CA VAL A 725 -25.16 -14.13 75.39
C VAL A 725 -24.44 -13.25 76.41
N PRO A 726 -23.44 -13.80 77.14
CA PRO A 726 -22.65 -13.03 78.09
C PRO A 726 -22.03 -11.77 77.50
N ARG A 727 -21.73 -10.80 78.37
CA ARG A 727 -21.12 -9.53 77.98
C ARG A 727 -19.76 -9.74 77.32
N SER A 728 -19.63 -9.37 76.06
CA SER A 728 -18.36 -9.38 75.34
C SER A 728 -18.40 -8.38 74.17
N PRO A 729 -17.23 -7.94 73.67
CA PRO A 729 -17.09 -7.11 72.47
C PRO A 729 -17.87 -7.60 71.24
N PHE A 730 -18.02 -8.92 71.11
CA PHE A 730 -18.64 -9.58 69.95
C PHE A 730 -19.88 -10.42 70.31
N SER A 731 -20.56 -10.07 71.41
CA SER A 731 -21.73 -10.80 71.91
C SER A 731 -22.86 -10.93 70.89
N PHE A 732 -23.08 -9.92 70.03
CA PHE A 732 -24.08 -9.99 68.96
C PHE A 732 -23.71 -11.02 67.88
N LEU A 733 -22.43 -11.14 67.50
CA LEU A 733 -21.98 -12.17 66.57
C LEU A 733 -22.15 -13.57 67.18
N ARG A 734 -21.86 -13.74 68.48
CA ARG A 734 -22.13 -15.00 69.21
C ARG A 734 -23.61 -15.33 69.23
N LEU A 735 -24.48 -14.34 69.36
CA LEU A 735 -25.92 -14.54 69.33
C LEU A 735 -26.38 -15.02 67.95
N LEU A 736 -25.83 -14.46 66.88
CA LEU A 736 -26.09 -14.93 65.51
C LEU A 736 -25.62 -16.38 65.29
N GLN A 737 -24.48 -16.78 65.85
CA GLN A 737 -24.02 -18.19 65.78
C GLN A 737 -24.98 -19.20 66.43
N GLN A 738 -25.84 -18.76 67.35
CA GLN A 738 -26.83 -19.61 68.02
C GLN A 738 -28.15 -19.70 67.24
N ALA A 739 -28.32 -18.92 66.18
CA ALA A 739 -29.48 -19.00 65.28
C ALA A 739 -29.24 -19.99 64.14
N SER A 740 -30.34 -20.55 63.63
CA SER A 740 -30.37 -21.21 62.33
C SER A 740 -30.56 -20.16 61.23
N SER A 741 -29.74 -20.21 60.19
CA SER A 741 -29.86 -19.31 59.04
C SER A 741 -30.53 -20.01 57.86
N HIS A 742 -31.58 -19.40 57.30
CA HIS A 742 -32.17 -19.77 56.01
C HIS A 742 -31.79 -18.70 54.98
N ASP A 743 -31.24 -19.12 53.84
CA ASP A 743 -30.81 -18.27 52.72
C ASP A 743 -29.87 -17.10 53.09
N GLY A 744 -29.16 -17.18 54.22
CA GLY A 744 -28.14 -16.22 54.66
C GLY A 744 -28.66 -14.86 55.17
N SER A 745 -29.97 -14.61 55.08
CA SER A 745 -30.60 -13.32 55.42
C SER A 745 -31.60 -13.42 56.57
N VAL A 746 -32.22 -14.59 56.78
CA VAL A 746 -33.15 -14.85 57.87
C VAL A 746 -32.47 -15.67 58.95
N TRP A 747 -32.44 -15.14 60.17
CA TRP A 747 -31.86 -15.77 61.36
C TRP A 747 -32.99 -16.13 62.32
N THR A 748 -33.09 -17.42 62.66
CA THR A 748 -34.16 -17.96 63.49
C THR A 748 -33.59 -18.56 64.76
N TRP A 749 -34.00 -18.02 65.91
CA TRP A 749 -33.64 -18.55 67.22
C TRP A 749 -34.74 -19.44 67.77
N GLU A 750 -34.35 -20.61 68.23
CA GLU A 750 -35.23 -21.52 68.99
C GLU A 750 -35.16 -21.17 70.47
N LEU A 751 -36.21 -20.53 70.99
CA LEU A 751 -36.28 -20.07 72.37
C LEU A 751 -36.91 -21.15 73.27
N PRO A 752 -36.16 -21.70 74.25
CA PRO A 752 -36.70 -22.70 75.17
C PRO A 752 -37.63 -22.08 76.20
N GLU A 753 -38.65 -22.84 76.60
CA GLU A 753 -39.57 -22.48 77.69
C GLU A 753 -38.88 -22.56 79.07
N GLU A 754 -39.02 -21.50 79.87
CA GLU A 754 -38.43 -21.41 81.21
C GLU A 754 -39.24 -22.28 82.20
N GLN A 755 -38.74 -23.49 82.44
CA GLN A 755 -39.19 -24.49 83.44
C GLN A 755 -40.66 -24.44 83.90
N SER A 756 -41.51 -25.22 83.22
CA SER A 756 -42.65 -25.91 83.84
C SER A 756 -42.53 -27.40 83.54
N ALA A 757 -42.68 -28.26 84.55
CA ALA A 757 -42.44 -29.69 84.43
C ALA A 757 -43.41 -30.37 83.44
N GLY A 758 -42.91 -30.69 82.24
CA GLY A 758 -43.58 -31.57 81.27
C GLY A 758 -43.70 -30.94 79.88
N ALA A 759 -42.93 -31.49 78.92
CA ALA A 759 -42.80 -31.09 77.51
C ALA A 759 -42.02 -29.79 77.25
N ARG A 760 -40.82 -29.91 76.67
CA ARG A 760 -40.07 -28.77 76.09
C ARG A 760 -40.82 -28.27 74.85
N THR A 761 -41.59 -27.19 74.96
CA THR A 761 -42.04 -26.47 73.77
C THR A 761 -40.99 -25.42 73.41
N SER A 762 -40.37 -25.55 72.22
CA SER A 762 -39.51 -24.52 71.64
C SER A 762 -40.35 -23.61 70.76
N GLN A 763 -40.05 -22.32 70.74
CA GLN A 763 -40.70 -21.37 69.84
C GLN A 763 -39.67 -20.64 69.00
N GLU A 764 -39.89 -20.61 67.69
CA GLU A 764 -39.02 -19.96 66.72
C GLU A 764 -39.29 -18.46 66.71
N LEU A 765 -38.21 -17.67 66.74
CA LEU A 765 -38.26 -16.22 66.54
C LEU A 765 -37.36 -15.81 65.38
N PRO A 766 -37.93 -15.56 64.18
CA PRO A 766 -37.16 -15.17 63.01
C PRO A 766 -36.97 -13.65 62.90
N PHE A 767 -35.74 -13.21 62.62
CA PHE A 767 -35.42 -11.86 62.16
C PHE A 767 -34.66 -11.90 60.85
N GLU A 768 -34.93 -10.93 59.97
CA GLU A 768 -34.04 -10.64 58.84
C GLU A 768 -32.94 -9.70 59.31
N VAL A 769 -31.68 -10.07 59.04
CA VAL A 769 -30.49 -9.32 59.44
C VAL A 769 -29.67 -9.00 58.20
N GLN A 770 -29.47 -7.71 57.94
CA GLN A 770 -28.60 -7.19 56.89
C GLN A 770 -27.44 -6.43 57.51
N GLY A 771 -26.22 -6.79 57.13
CA GLY A 771 -25.05 -6.06 57.58
C GLY A 771 -23.76 -6.73 57.15
N ARG A 772 -22.75 -5.91 56.86
CA ARG A 772 -21.42 -6.39 56.47
C ARG A 772 -20.64 -7.02 57.63
N MET A 773 -21.16 -7.00 58.85
CA MET A 773 -20.44 -7.42 60.07
C MET A 773 -20.04 -8.91 60.05
N LEU A 774 -20.92 -9.80 59.61
CA LEU A 774 -20.62 -11.23 59.50
C LEU A 774 -19.58 -11.46 58.39
N GLU A 775 -19.82 -10.88 57.22
CA GLU A 775 -18.93 -10.95 56.05
C GLU A 775 -17.53 -10.37 56.32
N LEU A 776 -17.43 -9.41 57.25
CA LEU A 776 -16.20 -8.70 57.60
C LEU A 776 -15.12 -9.62 58.19
N PHE A 777 -15.51 -10.58 59.04
CA PHE A 777 -14.58 -11.51 59.71
C PHE A 777 -14.57 -12.90 59.07
N GLU A 778 -15.52 -13.17 58.16
CA GLU A 778 -15.75 -14.48 57.55
C GLU A 778 -15.38 -14.56 56.06
N SER A 779 -14.53 -13.67 55.57
CA SER A 779 -14.08 -13.73 54.17
C SER A 779 -13.43 -15.10 53.88
N ASP A 780 -13.60 -15.59 52.65
CA ASP A 780 -13.08 -16.91 52.25
C ASP A 780 -11.56 -17.03 52.44
N CYS A 781 -10.85 -15.91 52.35
CA CYS A 781 -9.41 -15.85 52.56
C CYS A 781 -9.04 -15.96 54.05
N LEU A 782 -9.77 -15.26 54.94
CA LEU A 782 -9.56 -15.41 56.39
C LEU A 782 -10.00 -16.79 56.90
N LYS A 783 -11.02 -17.40 56.27
CA LYS A 783 -11.46 -18.78 56.56
C LYS A 783 -10.41 -19.83 56.19
N LYS A 784 -9.63 -19.59 55.13
CA LYS A 784 -8.50 -20.47 54.76
C LYS A 784 -7.30 -20.29 55.69
N GLU A 785 -7.12 -19.10 56.28
CA GLU A 785 -6.08 -18.83 57.26
C GLU A 785 -6.40 -19.38 58.67
N SER A 786 -7.68 -19.54 59.02
CA SER A 786 -8.12 -20.06 60.32
C SER A 786 -8.23 -21.58 60.40
N ARG A 787 -8.17 -22.28 59.26
CA ARG A 787 -8.12 -23.75 59.13
C ARG A 787 -6.69 -24.24 59.05
#